data_AF-A0A059DHK5-F1
#
_entry.id   AF-A0A059DHK5-F1
#
_cell.length_a   1.000
_cell.length_b   1.000
_cell.length_c   1.000
_cell.angle_alpha   90.00
_cell.angle_beta   90.00
_cell.angle_gamma   90.00
#
_symmetry.space_group_name_H-M   'P 1'
#
loop_
_entity.id
_entity.type
_entity.pdbx_description
1 polymer ?
#
loop_
_entity_poly.entity_id
_entity_poly.type
_entity_poly.pdbx_seq_one_letter_code
_entity_poly.pdbx_strand_id
1 'polypeptide(L)'
;MSSLKITKKHHRHLNNPFPSAPKSLPFVQGTLFSESLTLATHQTFPIGKDFRLTWQSRNGGFLSVSHRLQPDKSLWSTIPGQAFVSGALAKTEIQESRGSFVIKDREVRLVCDHQTIEDIRVIDHLDSFLHATDPDFPSGCVGFDQNDVKKTEFPVLMITGRIFSMKKKRPQDSSLSKKMTLGKDCTYARYWVFFGQKSSHQVGFQVRLGKPNFNLSQAISPAGLRRRQVLRLKLCQLRKKKLGWWWSFRRPRNYVAVSSAEDEIVGVKPPESTEFNRICLTYSSEKSEKFYGFGEQFSHMNFKGRRVPIFVQEQGIGRGDQPITFAANLVSHRAGGDWSTTYAPSPFYMTSKMRSLYLEGYNYSIFDLTRHDGVQIQMHNNSIEGSLVHGNSPTELLEHFTGTIGRPPELPEWIISGAVIGMQGGTDMVRHVWDELRAYDVPISAFWLQDWVGHRETFIGSQLWWNWEVDSTRYWGWRQLIKDLDAQHIRVMTYCNPCLAPAEENPNRRKNMFEEAKRLGILVRDKTGEPYMVPNTAFDVGMLDLTHPDTESWFKQILQDMVDDGIRGWMADFGEGLPVDAKLYSGEDPIVAHNRYPELWAKINRQFVDEWKSNHGEAEDPEDTLVFFMRAGFRESPKWGMLFWEGDQMVSWQVNDGIKSTVVGLLSSGLSGYAFNHSDIGGYCAVSLPLIRYHRSEELLLRWMELNAFTTIFRTHEGNKPSCNSQFYSNHKTFSHFARFAKVYSAWKFYRIQLIKEAAQKGLPVCRHLFLHYPEDDNVHKFTYQQFLVGTEILVVPVLDKGKNNVKAYFPVGESCPWQHIWTGKLYTNQGYEAWVESPIGQPAVFVKAGSLVGETFLKNLKDLNIL
;
A
#
# COMPACT_ATOMS: atom_id res chain seq x y z
N MET A 1 22.86 5.20 -12.80
CA MET A 1 22.60 5.28 -11.34
C MET A 1 22.65 6.74 -10.91
N SER A 2 21.53 7.27 -10.42
CA SER A 2 21.52 8.60 -9.77
C SER A 2 22.41 8.58 -8.52
N SER A 3 22.88 9.73 -8.05
CA SER A 3 23.59 9.80 -6.76
C SER A 3 22.60 9.58 -5.62
N LEU A 4 22.30 8.32 -5.35
CA LEU A 4 21.43 7.85 -4.29
C LEU A 4 22.22 7.78 -2.98
N LYS A 5 21.75 8.47 -1.95
CA LYS A 5 22.31 8.36 -0.60
C LYS A 5 21.32 7.62 0.29
N ILE A 6 21.72 6.47 0.81
CA ILE A 6 20.92 5.69 1.76
C ILE A 6 21.54 5.85 3.14
N THR A 7 20.72 6.19 4.12
CA THR A 7 21.15 6.33 5.52
C THR A 7 20.26 5.48 6.41
N LYS A 8 20.84 4.44 7.01
CA LYS A 8 20.19 3.65 8.05
C LYS A 8 20.33 4.35 9.38
N LYS A 9 19.23 4.54 10.10
CA LYS A 9 19.27 5.08 11.46
C LYS A 9 18.98 3.96 12.46
N HIS A 10 20.02 3.54 13.16
CA HIS A 10 19.93 2.67 14.32
C HIS A 10 20.39 3.45 15.56
N HIS A 11 19.58 3.36 16.63
CA HIS A 11 19.70 3.91 17.99
C HIS A 11 21.09 4.47 18.43
N ARG A 12 21.52 5.61 17.90
CA ARG A 12 22.74 6.29 18.37
C ARG A 12 22.49 7.62 19.09
N HIS A 13 21.30 8.21 19.02
CA HIS A 13 20.90 9.44 19.74
C HIS A 13 19.39 9.47 20.04
N LEU A 14 18.94 10.34 20.96
CA LEU A 14 17.53 10.67 21.14
C LEU A 14 16.92 11.04 19.77
N ASN A 15 15.98 10.23 19.30
CA ASN A 15 15.34 10.44 18.01
C ASN A 15 14.47 11.71 18.04
N ASN A 16 14.37 12.43 16.91
CA ASN A 16 13.41 13.52 16.80
C ASN A 16 11.99 12.94 16.74
N PRO A 17 11.14 13.19 17.75
CA PRO A 17 9.81 12.58 17.82
C PRO A 17 8.79 13.26 16.89
N PHE A 18 9.11 14.45 16.37
CA PHE A 18 8.34 15.20 15.38
C PHE A 18 9.14 15.33 14.08
N PRO A 19 9.29 14.23 13.32
CA PRO A 19 9.99 14.30 12.05
C PRO A 19 9.29 15.27 11.11
N SER A 20 10.07 16.15 10.46
CA SER A 20 9.51 17.01 9.41
C SER A 20 9.07 16.19 8.19
N ALA A 21 8.06 16.69 7.49
CA ALA A 21 7.63 16.12 6.22
C ALA A 21 8.84 16.03 5.25
N PRO A 22 8.98 14.92 4.50
CA PRO A 22 10.02 14.81 3.50
C PRO A 22 9.95 15.96 2.49
N LYS A 23 11.11 16.52 2.16
CA LYS A 23 11.23 17.43 1.02
C LYS A 23 11.24 16.57 -0.24
N SER A 24 10.25 16.72 -1.11
CA SER A 24 10.28 16.20 -2.47
C SER A 24 10.27 17.37 -3.47
N LEU A 25 10.34 17.05 -4.76
CA LEU A 25 10.07 18.01 -5.82
C LEU A 25 8.70 18.70 -5.56
N PRO A 26 8.65 20.04 -5.50
CA PRO A 26 7.38 20.75 -5.36
C PRO A 26 6.54 20.59 -6.64
N PHE A 27 5.28 21.03 -6.59
CA PHE A 27 4.46 21.10 -7.79
C PHE A 27 5.16 21.91 -8.88
N VAL A 28 5.52 21.26 -9.98
CA VAL A 28 6.20 21.90 -11.11
C VAL A 28 5.16 22.57 -12.01
N GLN A 29 5.27 23.87 -12.21
CA GLN A 29 4.37 24.63 -13.07
C GLN A 29 5.18 25.39 -14.12
N GLY A 30 4.87 25.14 -15.39
CA GLY A 30 5.37 25.95 -16.48
C GLY A 30 4.33 26.12 -17.58
N THR A 31 4.75 26.76 -18.65
CA THR A 31 3.87 27.25 -19.72
C THR A 31 3.97 26.36 -20.95
N LEU A 32 2.82 26.09 -21.57
CA LEU A 32 2.75 25.52 -22.92
C LEU A 32 2.84 26.66 -23.94
N PHE A 33 3.87 26.65 -24.76
CA PHE A 33 4.06 27.64 -25.82
C PHE A 33 3.49 27.12 -27.15
N SER A 34 2.67 27.95 -27.78
CA SER A 34 1.97 27.63 -29.04
C SER A 34 2.79 27.92 -30.31
N GLU A 35 4.06 28.34 -30.20
CA GLU A 35 4.79 28.98 -31.31
C GLU A 35 5.40 28.05 -32.39
N SER A 36 5.29 26.72 -32.30
CA SER A 36 5.68 25.84 -33.43
C SER A 36 4.47 25.47 -34.31
N LEU A 37 4.36 26.18 -35.43
CA LEU A 37 3.35 26.03 -36.49
C LEU A 37 3.35 24.64 -37.14
N THR A 38 2.22 23.92 -37.03
CA THR A 38 1.68 22.92 -37.99
C THR A 38 0.24 22.52 -37.66
N LEU A 39 -0.18 22.57 -36.39
CA LEU A 39 -1.50 22.10 -35.94
C LEU A 39 -2.62 23.13 -36.14
N ALA A 40 -3.79 22.66 -36.59
CA ALA A 40 -4.99 23.49 -36.74
C ALA A 40 -5.50 24.04 -35.40
N THR A 41 -6.37 25.06 -35.45
CA THR A 41 -6.95 25.69 -34.25
C THR A 41 -7.77 24.73 -33.39
N HIS A 42 -8.40 23.76 -34.01
CA HIS A 42 -9.11 22.66 -33.38
C HIS A 42 -8.90 21.40 -34.22
N GLN A 43 -8.51 20.29 -33.59
CA GLN A 43 -8.34 19.02 -34.28
C GLN A 43 -8.72 17.87 -33.35
N THR A 44 -9.34 16.84 -33.91
CA THR A 44 -9.69 15.62 -33.19
C THR A 44 -8.94 14.45 -33.82
N PHE A 45 -8.36 13.60 -32.98
CA PHE A 45 -7.60 12.43 -33.37
C PHE A 45 -8.21 11.18 -32.74
N PRO A 46 -8.40 10.09 -33.50
CA PRO A 46 -8.85 8.82 -32.93
C PRO A 46 -7.79 8.23 -31.99
N ILE A 47 -8.23 7.63 -30.88
CA ILE A 47 -7.43 6.69 -30.08
C ILE A 47 -8.16 5.35 -30.18
N GLY A 48 -7.67 4.46 -31.05
CA GLY A 48 -8.40 3.26 -31.44
C GLY A 48 -9.81 3.56 -31.94
N LYS A 49 -10.74 2.65 -31.68
CA LYS A 49 -12.13 2.70 -32.14
C LYS A 49 -13.04 3.55 -31.27
N ASP A 50 -12.84 3.54 -29.96
CA ASP A 50 -13.85 4.00 -28.98
C ASP A 50 -13.51 5.35 -28.35
N PHE A 51 -12.24 5.78 -28.44
CA PHE A 51 -11.77 7.01 -27.83
C PHE A 51 -11.28 8.02 -28.86
N ARG A 52 -11.16 9.26 -28.40
CA ARG A 52 -10.60 10.37 -29.18
C ARG A 52 -9.84 11.33 -28.28
N LEU A 53 -8.80 11.94 -28.86
CA LEU A 53 -8.12 13.09 -28.30
C LEU A 53 -8.51 14.34 -29.07
N THR A 54 -8.85 15.41 -28.35
CA THR A 54 -9.15 16.72 -28.92
C THR A 54 -8.04 17.71 -28.55
N TRP A 55 -7.52 18.42 -29.54
CA TRP A 55 -6.60 19.55 -29.40
C TRP A 55 -7.34 20.86 -29.70
N GLN A 56 -7.11 21.89 -28.88
CA GLN A 56 -7.54 23.25 -29.17
C GLN A 56 -6.43 24.24 -28.84
N SER A 57 -6.15 25.19 -29.73
CA SER A 57 -5.11 26.21 -29.52
C SER A 57 -5.55 27.41 -28.67
N ARG A 58 -6.85 27.54 -28.37
CA ARG A 58 -7.39 28.64 -27.53
C ARG A 58 -6.81 28.57 -26.11
N ASN A 59 -6.67 29.74 -25.46
CA ASN A 59 -6.18 29.88 -24.09
C ASN A 59 -4.79 29.25 -23.85
N GLY A 60 -3.90 29.29 -24.86
CA GLY A 60 -2.53 28.77 -24.77
C GLY A 60 -2.38 27.28 -25.11
N GLY A 61 -3.45 26.62 -25.56
CA GLY A 61 -3.42 25.21 -25.95
C GLY A 61 -3.93 24.29 -24.84
N PHE A 62 -4.81 23.34 -25.19
CA PHE A 62 -5.18 22.23 -24.30
C PHE A 62 -5.55 20.96 -25.06
N LEU A 63 -5.37 19.83 -24.39
CA LEU A 63 -5.69 18.49 -24.86
C LEU A 63 -6.77 17.86 -23.97
N SER A 64 -7.66 17.06 -24.54
CA SER A 64 -8.65 16.28 -23.78
C SER A 64 -8.91 14.92 -24.43
N VAL A 65 -8.91 13.87 -23.61
CA VAL A 65 -9.30 12.50 -23.99
C VAL A 65 -10.72 12.25 -23.53
N SER A 66 -11.56 11.76 -24.44
CA SER A 66 -12.98 11.43 -24.19
C SER A 66 -13.36 10.13 -24.89
N HIS A 67 -14.40 9.47 -24.37
CA HIS A 67 -15.06 8.38 -25.08
C HIS A 67 -15.93 8.96 -26.21
N ARG A 68 -15.96 8.32 -27.38
CA ARG A 68 -16.66 8.85 -28.57
C ARG A 68 -18.17 8.97 -28.37
N LEU A 69 -18.77 8.07 -27.60
CA LEU A 69 -20.20 8.12 -27.25
C LEU A 69 -20.53 9.19 -26.19
N GLN A 70 -19.54 9.69 -25.45
CA GLN A 70 -19.71 10.70 -24.40
C GLN A 70 -18.68 11.83 -24.59
N PRO A 71 -18.78 12.58 -25.71
CA PRO A 71 -17.78 13.57 -26.12
C PRO A 71 -17.53 14.68 -25.11
N ASP A 72 -18.53 15.00 -24.29
CA ASP A 72 -18.49 16.10 -23.31
C ASP A 72 -17.90 15.67 -21.96
N LYS A 73 -17.77 14.35 -21.72
CA LYS A 73 -17.18 13.79 -20.50
C LYS A 73 -15.69 13.54 -20.72
N SER A 74 -14.87 14.50 -20.30
CA SER A 74 -13.41 14.36 -20.32
C SER A 74 -12.94 13.32 -19.30
N LEU A 75 -12.27 12.26 -19.79
CA LEU A 75 -11.58 11.27 -18.97
C LEU A 75 -10.25 11.81 -18.43
N TRP A 76 -9.60 12.63 -19.24
CA TRP A 76 -8.33 13.29 -18.91
C TRP A 76 -8.22 14.56 -19.76
N SER A 77 -7.78 15.66 -19.17
CA SER A 77 -7.55 16.91 -19.90
C SER A 77 -6.44 17.73 -19.29
N THR A 78 -5.63 18.40 -20.10
CA THR A 78 -4.59 19.32 -19.62
C THR A 78 -5.20 20.60 -19.08
N ILE A 79 -4.41 21.35 -18.29
CA ILE A 79 -4.79 22.70 -17.89
C ILE A 79 -4.47 23.65 -19.06
N PRO A 80 -5.41 24.49 -19.54
CA PRO A 80 -5.16 25.38 -20.67
C PRO A 80 -3.92 26.28 -20.48
N GLY A 81 -3.03 26.28 -21.46
CA GLY A 81 -1.81 27.11 -21.49
C GLY A 81 -0.70 26.67 -20.53
N GLN A 82 -0.88 25.57 -19.80
CA GLN A 82 0.15 25.04 -18.90
C GLN A 82 0.82 23.79 -19.48
N ALA A 83 2.10 23.63 -19.15
CA ALA A 83 2.84 22.43 -19.49
C ALA A 83 2.25 21.21 -18.75
N PHE A 84 2.03 20.13 -19.48
CA PHE A 84 1.54 18.86 -18.96
C PHE A 84 2.64 17.81 -18.81
N VAL A 85 3.81 18.00 -19.42
CA VAL A 85 5.02 17.19 -19.19
C VAL A 85 6.13 18.08 -18.67
N SER A 86 6.83 17.63 -17.64
CA SER A 86 8.05 18.28 -17.15
C SER A 86 9.09 17.26 -16.70
N GLY A 87 10.36 17.64 -16.79
CA GLY A 87 11.49 16.80 -16.40
C GLY A 87 12.36 17.49 -15.34
N ALA A 88 12.86 16.73 -14.37
CA ALA A 88 13.81 17.25 -13.40
C ALA A 88 14.94 16.26 -13.10
N LEU A 89 16.09 16.82 -12.70
CA LEU A 89 17.25 16.09 -12.23
C LEU A 89 17.44 16.41 -10.75
N ALA A 90 17.25 15.42 -9.89
CA ALA A 90 17.39 15.56 -8.44
C ALA A 90 18.24 14.44 -7.84
N LYS A 91 18.87 14.68 -6.69
CA LYS A 91 19.50 13.60 -5.91
C LYS A 91 18.48 13.02 -4.94
N THR A 92 18.39 11.70 -4.87
CA THR A 92 17.52 11.03 -3.89
C THR A 92 18.31 10.73 -2.61
N GLU A 93 17.74 11.07 -1.46
CA GLU A 93 18.17 10.58 -0.15
C GLU A 93 17.06 9.71 0.43
N ILE A 94 17.36 8.45 0.75
CA ILE A 94 16.42 7.55 1.43
C ILE A 94 16.91 7.30 2.85
N GLN A 95 16.03 7.50 3.82
CA GLN A 95 16.25 7.16 5.21
C GLN A 95 15.38 5.96 5.56
N GLU A 96 16.00 4.90 6.05
CA GLU A 96 15.35 3.64 6.38
C GLU A 96 15.54 3.33 7.87
N SER A 97 14.48 2.85 8.51
CA SER A 97 14.52 2.29 9.86
C SER A 97 13.39 1.29 10.05
N ARG A 98 13.72 -0.01 10.17
CA ARG A 98 12.78 -1.10 10.50
C ARG A 98 11.49 -1.07 9.65
N GLY A 99 11.62 -1.12 8.33
CA GLY A 99 10.47 -1.10 7.42
C GLY A 99 9.78 0.27 7.26
N SER A 100 10.22 1.32 7.98
CA SER A 100 9.78 2.70 7.75
C SER A 100 10.74 3.43 6.82
N PHE A 101 10.21 4.10 5.80
CA PHE A 101 11.02 4.75 4.76
C PHE A 101 10.68 6.21 4.63
N VAL A 102 11.70 7.03 4.38
CA VAL A 102 11.50 8.40 3.95
C VAL A 102 12.42 8.78 2.82
N ILE A 103 11.78 9.09 1.69
CA ILE A 103 12.41 9.45 0.44
C ILE A 103 12.39 10.97 0.31
N LYS A 104 13.55 11.57 0.05
CA LYS A 104 13.73 13.02 -0.10
C LYS A 104 14.43 13.34 -1.40
N ASP A 105 13.96 14.38 -2.06
CA ASP A 105 14.70 15.03 -3.14
C ASP A 105 15.62 16.10 -2.54
N ARG A 106 16.91 15.93 -2.77
CA ARG A 106 17.99 16.86 -2.44
C ARG A 106 18.57 17.42 -3.73
N GLU A 107 19.06 18.67 -3.66
CA GLU A 107 19.81 19.30 -4.75
C GLU A 107 19.10 19.13 -6.11
N VAL A 108 17.91 19.73 -6.29
CA VAL A 108 17.25 19.78 -7.60
C VAL A 108 18.13 20.63 -8.53
N ARG A 109 18.85 19.99 -9.44
CA ARG A 109 19.89 20.60 -10.27
C ARG A 109 19.33 21.30 -11.49
N LEU A 110 18.30 20.71 -12.09
CA LEU A 110 17.67 21.18 -13.31
C LEU A 110 16.19 20.84 -13.26
N VAL A 111 15.36 21.79 -13.68
CA VAL A 111 13.94 21.59 -13.95
C VAL A 111 13.66 22.19 -15.33
N CYS A 112 13.12 21.35 -16.22
CA CYS A 112 12.56 21.76 -17.50
C CYS A 112 11.04 21.66 -17.38
N ASP A 113 10.43 22.81 -17.09
CA ASP A 113 9.02 23.00 -16.73
C ASP A 113 8.20 23.64 -17.86
N HIS A 114 8.84 24.24 -18.86
CA HIS A 114 8.17 24.77 -20.04
C HIS A 114 8.12 23.73 -21.16
N GLN A 115 7.08 23.81 -22.00
CA GLN A 115 6.79 22.80 -23.01
C GLN A 115 6.38 23.43 -24.35
N THR A 116 6.74 22.79 -25.45
CA THR A 116 6.10 22.97 -26.78
C THR A 116 5.46 21.66 -27.24
N ILE A 117 4.48 21.74 -28.14
CA ILE A 117 3.99 20.59 -28.92
C ILE A 117 4.46 20.81 -30.37
N GLU A 118 5.21 19.86 -30.89
CA GLU A 118 5.73 19.90 -32.26
C GLU A 118 4.82 19.16 -33.24
N ASP A 119 4.25 18.03 -32.83
CA ASP A 119 3.39 17.21 -33.69
C ASP A 119 2.41 16.35 -32.87
N ILE A 120 1.23 16.08 -33.46
CA ILE A 120 0.23 15.11 -32.97
C ILE A 120 -0.19 14.28 -34.19
N ARG A 121 0.09 12.97 -34.16
CA ARG A 121 -0.22 12.08 -35.28
C ARG A 121 -0.65 10.69 -34.83
N VAL A 122 -1.47 10.05 -35.65
CA VAL A 122 -1.90 8.65 -35.50
C VAL A 122 -0.94 7.77 -36.29
N ILE A 123 -0.49 6.66 -35.70
CA ILE A 123 0.48 5.72 -36.28
C ILE A 123 -0.22 4.37 -36.45
N ASP A 124 -0.41 3.94 -37.70
CA ASP A 124 -1.16 2.72 -38.03
C ASP A 124 -0.33 1.43 -37.92
N HIS A 125 0.98 1.47 -38.22
CA HIS A 125 1.92 0.32 -38.06
C HIS A 125 3.36 0.78 -37.77
N LEU A 126 3.95 0.32 -36.64
CA LEU A 126 5.27 0.78 -36.17
C LEU A 126 6.47 0.30 -37.03
N ASP A 127 6.31 -0.75 -37.85
CA ASP A 127 7.39 -1.31 -38.68
C ASP A 127 7.93 -0.33 -39.74
N SER A 128 7.15 0.68 -40.12
CA SER A 128 7.57 1.70 -41.07
C SER A 128 8.39 2.84 -40.45
N PHE A 129 8.42 2.95 -39.11
CA PHE A 129 9.16 4.00 -38.39
C PHE A 129 10.61 3.64 -38.04
N LEU A 130 10.95 2.35 -37.93
CA LEU A 130 12.33 1.90 -37.65
C LEU A 130 13.28 2.07 -38.84
N HIS A 131 12.74 2.32 -40.05
CA HIS A 131 13.53 2.57 -41.27
C HIS A 131 13.72 4.05 -41.61
N ALA A 132 13.07 4.97 -40.88
CA ALA A 132 13.38 6.39 -41.00
C ALA A 132 14.62 6.69 -40.15
N THR A 133 15.77 6.89 -40.80
CA THR A 133 17.04 7.27 -40.16
C THR A 133 16.91 8.64 -39.49
N ASP A 134 16.45 8.68 -38.23
CA ASP A 134 16.63 9.80 -37.32
C ASP A 134 17.90 9.54 -36.49
N PRO A 135 18.99 10.32 -36.65
CA PRO A 135 20.27 10.10 -35.97
C PRO A 135 20.21 10.15 -34.44
N ASP A 136 19.12 10.68 -33.87
CA ASP A 136 18.89 10.81 -32.42
C ASP A 136 17.89 9.76 -31.87
N PHE A 137 17.44 8.79 -32.67
CA PHE A 137 16.67 7.64 -32.18
C PHE A 137 17.59 6.79 -31.29
N PRO A 138 17.37 6.70 -29.97
CA PRO A 138 18.20 5.85 -29.14
C PRO A 138 18.00 4.40 -29.60
N SER A 139 19.08 3.68 -29.85
CA SER A 139 19.12 2.23 -30.12
C SER A 139 18.62 1.36 -28.95
N GLY A 140 17.88 1.96 -28.00
CA GLY A 140 17.21 1.36 -26.86
C GLY A 140 15.70 1.62 -26.84
N CYS A 141 15.06 1.87 -27.98
CA CYS A 141 13.58 1.89 -28.11
C CYS A 141 12.92 0.52 -27.80
N VAL A 142 13.69 -0.48 -27.39
CA VAL A 142 13.23 -1.78 -26.89
C VAL A 142 12.71 -1.63 -25.45
N GLY A 143 11.55 -1.01 -25.35
CA GLY A 143 10.66 -1.07 -24.18
C GLY A 143 9.20 -1.06 -24.58
N PHE A 144 8.93 -1.10 -25.89
CA PHE A 144 7.88 -1.95 -26.41
C PHE A 144 8.56 -3.30 -26.59
N ASP A 145 8.19 -4.31 -25.80
CA ASP A 145 8.61 -5.66 -26.16
C ASP A 145 8.12 -5.90 -27.60
N GLN A 146 8.91 -6.53 -28.48
CA GLN A 146 8.43 -6.86 -29.83
C GLN A 146 7.13 -7.68 -29.78
N ASN A 147 6.83 -8.28 -28.62
CA ASN A 147 5.61 -9.00 -28.30
C ASN A 147 4.41 -8.11 -27.89
N ASP A 148 4.62 -6.91 -27.35
CA ASP A 148 3.52 -6.01 -26.92
C ASP A 148 2.94 -5.20 -28.08
N VAL A 149 3.76 -4.81 -29.06
CA VAL A 149 3.30 -4.11 -30.28
C VAL A 149 2.68 -5.06 -31.29
N LYS A 150 3.14 -6.33 -31.32
CA LYS A 150 2.47 -7.38 -32.10
C LYS A 150 1.06 -7.68 -31.60
N LYS A 151 0.65 -7.15 -30.44
CA LYS A 151 -0.69 -7.32 -29.84
C LYS A 151 -1.60 -6.09 -29.90
N THR A 152 -1.13 -4.91 -30.33
CA THR A 152 -2.04 -3.76 -30.44
C THR A 152 -2.83 -3.84 -31.75
N GLU A 153 -4.11 -4.24 -31.65
CA GLU A 153 -5.06 -4.27 -32.79
C GLU A 153 -5.37 -2.86 -33.36
N PHE A 154 -4.98 -1.79 -32.66
CA PHE A 154 -5.39 -0.43 -32.95
C PHE A 154 -4.22 0.53 -33.20
N PRO A 155 -4.42 1.57 -34.04
CA PRO A 155 -3.43 2.59 -34.26
C PRO A 155 -3.14 3.40 -32.98
N VAL A 156 -1.87 3.78 -32.80
CA VAL A 156 -1.36 4.50 -31.62
C VAL A 156 -1.29 6.00 -31.91
N LEU A 157 -1.87 6.82 -31.05
CA LEU A 157 -1.74 8.27 -31.12
C LEU A 157 -0.44 8.70 -30.43
N MET A 158 0.37 9.52 -31.10
CA MET A 158 1.62 10.04 -30.57
C MET A 158 1.62 11.58 -30.59
N ILE A 159 2.01 12.16 -29.45
CA ILE A 159 2.31 13.59 -29.28
C ILE A 159 3.81 13.72 -29.07
N THR A 160 4.45 14.60 -29.83
CA THR A 160 5.87 14.90 -29.68
C THR A 160 6.10 16.38 -29.41
N GLY A 161 7.14 16.69 -28.65
CA GLY A 161 7.54 18.07 -28.43
C GLY A 161 8.83 18.19 -27.64
N ARG A 162 9.08 19.39 -27.11
CA ARG A 162 10.26 19.69 -26.27
C ARG A 162 9.86 20.24 -24.92
N ILE A 163 10.56 19.81 -23.89
CA ILE A 163 10.60 20.47 -22.59
C ILE A 163 11.89 21.29 -22.48
N PHE A 164 11.84 22.44 -21.83
CA PHE A 164 13.02 23.30 -21.67
C PHE A 164 12.95 24.15 -20.39
N SER A 165 14.11 24.66 -19.99
CA SER A 165 14.26 25.52 -18.82
C SER A 165 14.56 26.96 -19.25
N MET A 166 13.81 27.94 -18.75
CA MET A 166 14.13 29.35 -18.95
C MET A 166 14.98 29.88 -17.79
N LYS A 167 16.23 30.29 -18.07
CA LYS A 167 17.02 31.04 -17.09
C LYS A 167 16.31 32.37 -16.80
N LYS A 168 15.91 32.62 -15.55
CA LYS A 168 15.43 33.94 -15.10
C LYS A 168 16.52 34.99 -15.32
N LYS A 169 16.45 35.77 -16.41
CA LYS A 169 17.16 37.05 -16.49
C LYS A 169 16.47 38.04 -15.55
N ARG A 170 17.25 38.84 -14.81
CA ARG A 170 16.71 39.96 -14.00
C ARG A 170 15.84 40.86 -14.88
N PRO A 171 14.72 41.40 -14.36
CA PRO A 171 13.81 42.17 -15.17
C PRO A 171 14.47 43.49 -15.59
N GLN A 172 14.61 43.70 -16.89
CA GLN A 172 14.69 45.02 -17.50
C GLN A 172 13.67 45.08 -18.64
N ASP A 173 12.73 45.99 -18.44
CA ASP A 173 11.71 46.57 -19.31
C ASP A 173 10.80 45.71 -20.19
N SER A 174 9.51 46.00 -19.96
CA SER A 174 8.34 45.63 -20.73
C SER A 174 8.31 46.33 -22.09
N SER A 175 8.28 45.56 -23.17
CA SER A 175 7.33 45.72 -24.28
C SER A 175 7.68 44.78 -25.43
N LEU A 176 6.61 44.37 -26.13
CA LEU A 176 6.56 43.75 -27.45
C LEU A 176 7.00 42.28 -27.58
N SER A 177 6.08 41.53 -28.20
CA SER A 177 6.22 40.17 -28.74
C SER A 177 7.60 39.93 -29.34
N LYS A 178 8.47 39.26 -28.59
CA LYS A 178 9.79 38.84 -29.07
C LYS A 178 9.71 37.38 -29.49
N LYS A 179 9.85 37.17 -30.82
CA LYS A 179 10.23 35.90 -31.47
C LYS A 179 11.15 35.09 -30.57
N MET A 180 10.70 33.92 -30.14
CA MET A 180 11.47 33.06 -29.22
C MET A 180 12.40 32.14 -30.02
N THR A 181 13.63 32.58 -30.27
CA THR A 181 14.72 31.68 -30.69
C THR A 181 15.33 31.04 -29.44
N LEU A 182 15.29 29.70 -29.36
CA LEU A 182 15.97 28.94 -28.30
C LEU A 182 17.46 29.34 -28.32
N GLY A 183 17.92 30.07 -27.29
CA GLY A 183 19.32 30.50 -27.21
C GLY A 183 20.27 29.32 -27.01
N LYS A 184 21.55 29.47 -27.40
CA LYS A 184 22.61 28.46 -27.23
C LYS A 184 22.82 27.95 -25.79
N ASP A 185 22.24 28.62 -24.78
CA ASP A 185 22.41 28.31 -23.35
C ASP A 185 21.16 27.69 -22.67
N CYS A 186 20.14 27.31 -23.44
CA CYS A 186 18.87 26.78 -22.94
C CYS A 186 18.92 25.24 -22.89
N THR A 187 18.74 24.66 -21.70
CA THR A 187 18.66 23.20 -21.55
C THR A 187 17.27 22.73 -21.98
N TYR A 188 17.23 21.75 -22.89
CA TYR A 188 16.00 21.16 -23.38
C TYR A 188 16.13 19.64 -23.57
N ALA A 189 15.00 18.95 -23.64
CA ALA A 189 14.89 17.56 -24.08
C ALA A 189 13.62 17.35 -24.88
N ARG A 190 13.61 16.36 -25.78
CA ARG A 190 12.37 15.92 -26.43
C ARG A 190 11.54 15.08 -25.48
N TYR A 191 10.24 15.06 -25.68
CA TYR A 191 9.34 14.11 -25.02
C TYR A 191 8.39 13.48 -26.03
N TRP A 192 7.86 12.32 -25.65
CA TRP A 192 6.82 11.61 -26.38
C TRP A 192 5.70 11.23 -25.42
N VAL A 193 4.45 11.44 -25.86
CA VAL A 193 3.26 10.89 -25.20
C VAL A 193 2.54 9.99 -26.17
N PHE A 194 2.34 8.75 -25.78
CA PHE A 194 1.60 7.75 -26.54
C PHE A 194 0.26 7.51 -25.87
N PHE A 195 -0.80 7.38 -26.68
CA PHE A 195 -2.10 6.89 -26.26
C PHE A 195 -2.52 5.73 -27.17
N GLY A 196 -2.92 4.62 -26.56
CA GLY A 196 -3.40 3.44 -27.27
C GLY A 196 -4.63 2.87 -26.59
N GLN A 197 -5.61 2.43 -27.38
CA GLN A 197 -6.77 1.73 -26.83
C GLN A 197 -6.36 0.33 -26.38
N LYS A 198 -6.59 0.01 -25.09
CA LYS A 198 -6.38 -1.34 -24.53
C LYS A 198 -7.64 -2.19 -24.59
N SER A 199 -8.81 -1.57 -24.40
CA SER A 199 -10.14 -2.19 -24.52
C SER A 199 -11.17 -1.11 -24.84
N SER A 200 -12.45 -1.48 -25.00
CA SER A 200 -13.55 -0.50 -25.15
C SER A 200 -13.69 0.46 -23.98
N HIS A 201 -13.06 0.18 -22.83
CA HIS A 201 -13.21 0.92 -21.59
C HIS A 201 -11.87 1.44 -21.05
N GLN A 202 -10.77 1.27 -21.80
CA GLN A 202 -9.45 1.67 -21.34
C GLN A 202 -8.57 2.25 -22.45
N VAL A 203 -7.88 3.33 -22.08
CA VAL A 203 -6.82 3.95 -22.87
C VAL A 203 -5.52 3.86 -22.11
N GLY A 204 -4.58 3.06 -22.61
CA GLY A 204 -3.20 3.08 -22.13
C GLY A 204 -2.51 4.37 -22.53
N PHE A 205 -1.63 4.88 -21.68
CA PHE A 205 -0.77 6.01 -21.99
C PHE A 205 0.67 5.76 -21.54
N GLN A 206 1.62 6.35 -22.26
CA GLN A 206 3.03 6.32 -21.89
C GLN A 206 3.66 7.68 -22.18
N VAL A 207 4.40 8.24 -21.21
CA VAL A 207 5.15 9.49 -21.33
C VAL A 207 6.63 9.16 -21.19
N ARG A 208 7.47 9.60 -22.12
CA ARG A 208 8.92 9.38 -22.08
C ARG A 208 9.69 10.68 -22.31
N LEU A 209 10.78 10.88 -21.57
CA LEU A 209 11.73 11.97 -21.79
C LEU A 209 12.96 11.46 -22.53
N GLY A 210 13.39 12.22 -23.53
CA GLY A 210 14.65 12.01 -24.23
C GLY A 210 15.85 12.52 -23.43
N LYS A 211 17.04 12.25 -23.94
CA LYS A 211 18.28 12.76 -23.36
C LYS A 211 18.30 14.30 -23.44
N PRO A 212 18.64 14.99 -22.35
CA PRO A 212 18.68 16.43 -22.35
C PRO A 212 19.97 16.94 -23.00
N ASN A 213 19.90 18.09 -23.67
CA ASN A 213 20.98 18.62 -24.49
C ASN A 213 22.05 19.40 -23.68
N PHE A 214 22.47 18.87 -22.52
CA PHE A 214 23.50 19.49 -21.69
C PHE A 214 24.53 18.47 -21.18
N ASN A 215 25.79 18.89 -21.11
CA ASN A 215 26.86 18.17 -20.43
C ASN A 215 27.09 18.81 -19.06
N LEU A 216 26.97 18.03 -17.97
CA LEU A 216 27.46 18.44 -16.65
C LEU A 216 28.99 18.50 -16.73
N SER A 217 29.53 19.68 -17.04
CA SER A 217 30.97 19.91 -16.88
C SER A 217 31.30 19.78 -15.39
N GLN A 218 32.29 18.94 -15.08
CA GLN A 218 32.86 18.89 -13.74
C GLN A 218 33.39 20.29 -13.41
N ALA A 219 32.61 21.08 -12.68
CA ALA A 219 33.14 22.25 -12.01
C ALA A 219 34.07 21.72 -10.91
N ILE A 220 35.34 21.53 -11.25
CA ILE A 220 36.42 21.47 -10.27
C ILE A 220 36.32 22.78 -9.50
N SER A 221 35.74 22.72 -8.31
CA SER A 221 35.71 23.89 -7.43
C SER A 221 37.15 24.34 -7.21
N PRO A 222 37.52 25.62 -7.44
CA PRO A 222 38.84 26.14 -7.09
C PRO A 222 39.03 26.29 -5.56
N ALA A 223 38.23 25.58 -4.76
CA ALA A 223 38.35 25.49 -3.30
C ALA A 223 39.55 24.65 -2.85
N GLY A 224 40.17 23.86 -3.75
CA GLY A 224 41.38 23.09 -3.48
C GLY A 224 42.69 23.90 -3.54
N LEU A 225 42.72 25.05 -4.25
CA LEU A 225 43.94 25.87 -4.36
C LEU A 225 44.01 27.04 -3.34
N ARG A 226 42.89 27.48 -2.76
CA ARG A 226 42.91 28.55 -1.74
C ARG A 226 43.17 28.06 -0.30
N ARG A 227 43.09 26.75 -0.02
CA ARG A 227 43.46 26.18 1.29
C ARG A 227 44.96 25.92 1.48
N ARG A 228 45.77 25.94 0.41
CA ARG A 228 47.24 25.80 0.50
C ARG A 228 48.00 27.12 0.72
N GLN A 229 47.38 28.27 0.55
CA GLN A 229 48.00 29.58 0.87
C GLN A 229 47.65 30.13 2.26
N VAL A 230 46.54 29.71 2.87
CA VAL A 230 46.13 30.20 4.22
C VAL A 230 46.74 29.39 5.36
N LEU A 231 47.22 28.15 5.12
CA LEU A 231 47.93 27.34 6.11
C LEU A 231 49.42 27.68 6.26
N ARG A 232 49.97 28.59 5.44
CA ARG A 232 51.37 29.04 5.55
C ARG A 232 51.53 30.39 6.28
N LEU A 233 50.42 31.04 6.67
CA LEU A 233 50.40 32.36 7.34
C LEU A 233 49.79 32.36 8.75
N LYS A 234 49.40 31.20 9.30
CA LYS A 234 48.91 31.05 10.68
C LYS A 234 49.80 30.21 11.60
N LEU A 235 51.06 29.99 11.21
CA LEU A 235 52.09 29.33 12.03
C LEU A 235 53.19 30.28 12.56
N CYS A 236 53.02 31.60 12.40
CA CYS A 236 53.97 32.61 12.90
C CYS A 236 53.42 33.60 13.94
N GLN A 237 52.24 33.38 14.53
CA GLN A 237 51.64 34.35 15.47
C GLN A 237 51.09 33.77 16.77
N LEU A 238 51.73 32.73 17.33
CA LEU A 238 51.50 32.34 18.73
C LEU A 238 52.84 32.05 19.44
N ARG A 239 53.60 33.12 19.67
CA ARG A 239 54.65 33.19 20.70
C ARG A 239 54.36 34.39 21.60
N LYS A 240 54.41 34.17 22.92
CA LYS A 240 54.23 35.11 24.06
C LYS A 240 52.75 35.27 24.48
N LYS A 241 52.28 34.77 25.63
CA LYS A 241 52.64 35.13 27.02
C LYS A 241 52.04 34.12 28.03
N LYS A 242 52.73 33.96 29.16
CA LYS A 242 52.47 33.07 30.32
C LYS A 242 51.62 33.76 31.42
N LEU A 243 51.24 32.92 32.40
CA LEU A 243 50.76 33.12 33.78
C LEU A 243 49.23 33.04 33.94
N GLY A 244 48.63 32.19 34.77
CA GLY A 244 49.10 31.18 35.72
C GLY A 244 48.12 31.09 36.91
N TRP A 245 47.74 29.88 37.35
CA TRP A 245 47.59 29.45 38.77
C TRP A 245 47.06 28.01 38.85
N TRP A 246 47.59 27.25 39.82
CA TRP A 246 47.34 25.84 40.14
C TRP A 246 45.97 25.63 40.81
N TRP A 247 45.37 24.42 40.89
CA TRP A 247 45.60 23.38 41.92
C TRP A 247 45.32 21.95 41.40
N SER A 248 46.01 21.00 42.02
CA SER A 248 46.13 19.56 41.74
C SER A 248 45.00 18.68 42.28
N PHE A 249 44.73 17.52 41.65
CA PHE A 249 44.76 16.20 42.31
C PHE A 249 44.88 15.04 41.28
N ARG A 250 45.67 14.03 41.63
CA ARG A 250 46.03 12.83 40.86
C ARG A 250 45.00 11.70 41.02
N ARG A 251 44.76 10.90 39.96
CA ARG A 251 45.10 9.45 39.88
C ARG A 251 44.73 8.83 38.51
N PRO A 252 45.43 7.77 38.05
CA PRO A 252 45.37 7.27 36.68
C PRO A 252 44.50 6.03 36.52
N ARG A 253 43.89 5.82 35.35
CA ARG A 253 43.56 4.49 34.84
C ARG A 253 43.51 4.50 33.31
N ASN A 254 44.32 3.63 32.74
CA ASN A 254 44.55 3.42 31.31
C ASN A 254 43.23 3.12 30.58
N TYR A 255 42.93 3.90 29.55
CA TYR A 255 42.10 3.48 28.44
C TYR A 255 42.97 3.49 27.19
N VAL A 256 43.14 2.31 26.60
CA VAL A 256 43.70 2.14 25.26
C VAL A 256 42.65 2.68 24.29
N ALA A 257 42.91 3.88 23.75
CA ALA A 257 42.17 4.40 22.61
C ALA A 257 42.66 3.67 21.36
N VAL A 258 41.93 2.63 20.94
CA VAL A 258 42.04 2.10 19.58
C VAL A 258 41.38 3.14 18.66
N SER A 259 42.21 4.00 18.11
CA SER A 259 41.89 4.84 16.96
C SER A 259 41.67 3.91 15.76
N SER A 260 40.42 3.53 15.48
CA SER A 260 40.06 3.03 14.15
C SER A 260 39.92 4.25 13.25
N ALA A 261 41.00 4.56 12.52
CA ALA A 261 40.94 5.46 11.40
C ALA A 261 39.85 4.95 10.45
N GLU A 262 38.81 5.76 10.25
CA GLU A 262 37.94 5.62 9.09
C GLU A 262 38.84 5.88 7.87
N ASP A 263 39.27 4.82 7.20
CA ASP A 263 39.83 4.92 5.87
C ASP A 263 38.73 5.47 4.95
N GLU A 264 38.77 6.78 4.72
CA GLU A 264 38.18 7.40 3.54
C GLU A 264 38.84 6.77 2.31
N ILE A 265 38.32 5.62 1.88
CA ILE A 265 38.56 5.12 0.53
C ILE A 265 38.06 6.21 -0.40
N VAL A 266 39.01 6.86 -1.10
CA VAL A 266 38.75 7.77 -2.22
C VAL A 266 38.12 6.94 -3.33
N GLY A 267 36.82 6.70 -3.20
CA GLY A 267 36.01 6.07 -4.22
C GLY A 267 35.94 7.00 -5.42
N VAL A 268 36.41 6.50 -6.57
CA VAL A 268 36.09 7.06 -7.87
C VAL A 268 34.58 7.26 -7.93
N LYS A 269 34.12 8.53 -7.95
CA LYS A 269 32.69 8.83 -8.06
C LYS A 269 32.16 8.19 -9.35
N PRO A 270 31.09 7.38 -9.28
CA PRO A 270 30.46 6.87 -10.49
C PRO A 270 30.05 8.05 -11.40
N PRO A 271 30.04 7.88 -12.73
CA PRO A 271 29.62 8.94 -13.64
C PRO A 271 28.21 9.40 -13.24
N GLU A 272 28.07 10.68 -12.89
CA GLU A 272 26.77 11.26 -12.56
C GLU A 272 25.88 11.18 -13.81
N SER A 273 24.72 10.53 -13.69
CA SER A 273 23.75 10.43 -14.78
C SER A 273 23.38 11.82 -15.31
N THR A 274 23.47 11.98 -16.63
CA THR A 274 23.04 13.18 -17.36
C THR A 274 21.57 13.13 -17.77
N GLU A 275 20.85 12.07 -17.42
CA GLU A 275 19.45 11.86 -17.79
C GLU A 275 18.50 12.36 -16.69
N PHE A 276 17.30 12.81 -17.08
CA PHE A 276 16.27 13.12 -16.10
C PHE A 276 15.91 11.88 -15.30
N ASN A 277 15.78 12.04 -13.98
CA ASN A 277 15.34 10.97 -13.08
C ASN A 277 14.04 11.32 -12.35
N ARG A 278 13.42 12.44 -12.72
CA ARG A 278 12.07 12.82 -12.34
C ARG A 278 11.31 13.20 -13.60
N ILE A 279 10.12 12.66 -13.73
CA ILE A 279 9.13 13.04 -14.74
C ILE A 279 7.83 13.43 -14.03
N CYS A 280 7.22 14.51 -14.50
CA CYS A 280 5.96 15.02 -13.98
C CYS A 280 4.91 15.02 -15.10
N LEU A 281 3.74 14.45 -14.81
CA LEU A 281 2.54 14.54 -15.66
C LEU A 281 1.49 15.38 -14.96
N THR A 282 1.17 16.54 -15.54
CA THR A 282 0.22 17.52 -14.97
C THR A 282 -1.07 17.57 -15.79
N TYR A 283 -2.22 17.52 -15.14
CA TYR A 283 -3.53 17.60 -15.79
C TYR A 283 -4.56 18.30 -14.91
N SER A 284 -5.69 18.66 -15.51
CA SER A 284 -6.76 19.42 -14.88
C SER A 284 -7.59 18.58 -13.92
N SER A 285 -8.05 19.23 -12.85
CA SER A 285 -9.01 18.68 -11.89
C SER A 285 -9.84 19.83 -11.31
N GLU A 286 -11.08 19.58 -10.94
CA GLU A 286 -11.93 20.59 -10.34
C GLU A 286 -11.69 20.74 -8.83
N LYS A 287 -11.97 21.92 -8.28
CA LYS A 287 -11.82 22.18 -6.83
C LYS A 287 -12.71 21.26 -5.99
N SER A 288 -13.91 20.96 -6.47
CA SER A 288 -14.91 20.11 -5.81
C SER A 288 -14.72 18.61 -6.10
N GLU A 289 -13.80 18.24 -6.99
CA GLU A 289 -13.53 16.84 -7.32
C GLU A 289 -12.90 16.13 -6.14
N LYS A 290 -13.46 14.97 -5.79
CA LYS A 290 -13.02 14.13 -4.67
C LYS A 290 -12.30 12.90 -5.24
N PHE A 291 -11.20 12.51 -4.63
CA PHE A 291 -10.33 11.43 -5.09
C PHE A 291 -10.36 10.27 -4.10
N TYR A 292 -10.65 9.06 -4.58
CA TYR A 292 -10.75 7.83 -3.81
C TYR A 292 -9.83 6.75 -4.37
N GLY A 293 -9.34 5.84 -3.52
CA GLY A 293 -8.45 4.74 -3.90
C GLY A 293 -7.12 4.83 -3.14
N PHE A 294 -6.02 4.73 -3.88
CA PHE A 294 -4.64 4.72 -3.39
C PHE A 294 -4.25 3.50 -2.54
N GLY A 295 -4.96 2.39 -2.67
CA GLY A 295 -4.73 1.16 -1.91
C GLY A 295 -5.47 1.15 -0.58
N GLU A 296 -4.94 0.40 0.37
CA GLU A 296 -5.43 0.38 1.74
C GLU A 296 -4.92 1.61 2.50
N GLN A 297 -5.82 2.50 2.89
CA GLN A 297 -5.51 3.78 3.52
C GLN A 297 -6.32 3.92 4.81
N PHE A 298 -5.69 4.42 5.87
CA PHE A 298 -6.24 4.29 7.22
C PHE A 298 -6.72 5.61 7.84
N SER A 299 -6.39 6.75 7.21
CA SER A 299 -6.66 8.09 7.77
C SER A 299 -7.66 8.91 6.96
N HIS A 300 -7.73 8.70 5.63
CA HIS A 300 -8.51 9.53 4.72
C HIS A 300 -9.18 8.70 3.62
N MET A 301 -10.43 9.06 3.27
CA MET A 301 -11.12 8.54 2.08
C MET A 301 -11.02 9.48 0.88
N ASN A 302 -10.99 10.79 1.10
CA ASN A 302 -10.81 11.80 0.05
C ASN A 302 -9.40 12.39 0.10
N PHE A 303 -8.70 12.33 -1.03
CA PHE A 303 -7.31 12.78 -1.16
C PHE A 303 -7.12 14.13 -1.85
N LYS A 304 -8.19 14.81 -2.30
CA LYS A 304 -8.08 16.19 -2.81
C LYS A 304 -7.45 17.08 -1.72
N GLY A 305 -6.47 17.90 -2.10
CA GLY A 305 -5.71 18.75 -1.17
C GLY A 305 -4.48 18.07 -0.55
N ARG A 306 -4.16 16.82 -0.92
CA ARG A 306 -3.07 16.02 -0.31
C ARG A 306 -2.00 15.64 -1.32
N ARG A 307 -0.83 15.23 -0.81
CA ARG A 307 0.24 14.61 -1.61
C ARG A 307 0.32 13.15 -1.18
N VAL A 308 0.01 12.23 -2.07
CA VAL A 308 -0.09 10.80 -1.76
C VAL A 308 1.15 10.08 -2.28
N PRO A 309 2.10 9.71 -1.41
CA PRO A 309 3.23 8.86 -1.80
C PRO A 309 2.76 7.42 -2.03
N ILE A 310 3.29 6.77 -3.06
CA ILE A 310 3.06 5.36 -3.35
C ILE A 310 4.35 4.60 -3.07
N PHE A 311 4.42 4.03 -1.88
CA PHE A 311 5.55 3.25 -1.41
C PHE A 311 5.09 2.28 -0.33
N VAL A 312 5.30 0.99 -0.55
CA VAL A 312 5.05 -0.06 0.43
C VAL A 312 5.91 0.21 1.67
N GLN A 313 5.37 0.10 2.87
CA GLN A 313 6.14 0.23 4.12
C GLN A 313 5.30 -0.20 5.32
N GLU A 314 5.94 -0.29 6.48
CA GLU A 314 5.23 -0.40 7.76
C GLU A 314 4.20 0.73 7.91
N GLN A 315 2.97 0.39 8.32
CA GLN A 315 1.91 1.40 8.47
C GLN A 315 2.23 2.43 9.56
N GLY A 316 3.06 2.06 10.54
CA GLY A 316 3.47 2.89 11.68
C GLY A 316 2.53 2.84 12.88
N ILE A 317 3.05 3.21 14.06
CA ILE A 317 2.36 3.14 15.35
C ILE A 317 1.80 4.52 15.74
N GLY A 318 0.48 4.67 15.69
CA GLY A 318 -0.26 5.88 15.99
C GLY A 318 -0.55 6.76 14.76
N ARG A 319 0.33 6.78 13.76
CA ARG A 319 0.09 7.38 12.43
C ARG A 319 -0.34 8.85 12.48
N GLY A 320 0.17 9.58 13.48
CA GLY A 320 -0.15 10.98 13.75
C GLY A 320 -0.93 11.20 15.05
N ASP A 321 -1.54 10.16 15.61
CA ASP A 321 -2.25 10.23 16.88
C ASP A 321 -1.27 10.37 18.04
N GLN A 322 -1.46 11.42 18.85
CA GLN A 322 -0.59 11.74 19.99
C GLN A 322 -1.24 11.29 21.31
N PRO A 323 -0.44 10.94 22.35
CA PRO A 323 1.03 10.99 22.40
C PRO A 323 1.74 9.73 21.87
N ILE A 324 1.00 8.75 21.32
CA ILE A 324 1.60 7.46 20.95
C ILE A 324 2.60 7.57 19.80
N THR A 325 2.28 8.34 18.76
CA THR A 325 3.18 8.56 17.61
C THR A 325 4.50 9.19 18.06
N PHE A 326 4.45 10.16 18.99
CA PHE A 326 5.64 10.74 19.62
C PHE A 326 6.48 9.67 20.31
N ALA A 327 5.84 8.82 21.12
CA ALA A 327 6.54 7.79 21.88
C ALA A 327 7.17 6.73 20.97
N ALA A 328 6.46 6.30 19.93
CA ALA A 328 6.97 5.39 18.92
C ALA A 328 8.20 5.98 18.23
N ASN A 329 8.14 7.24 17.80
CA ASN A 329 9.27 7.92 17.15
C ASN A 329 10.48 8.12 18.08
N LEU A 330 10.25 8.30 19.38
CA LEU A 330 11.30 8.43 20.38
C LEU A 330 12.04 7.09 20.56
N VAL A 331 11.29 5.99 20.70
CA VAL A 331 11.83 4.64 20.87
C VAL A 331 12.51 4.14 19.60
N SER A 332 11.89 4.34 18.43
CA SER A 332 12.42 3.92 17.14
C SER A 332 12.16 4.99 16.10
N HIS A 333 13.24 5.48 15.47
CA HIS A 333 13.17 6.62 14.56
C HIS A 333 12.11 6.40 13.46
N ARG A 334 11.03 7.19 13.48
CA ARG A 334 9.92 7.14 12.51
C ARG A 334 9.01 5.92 12.56
N ALA A 335 9.14 5.07 13.56
CA ALA A 335 8.21 3.95 13.74
C ALA A 335 6.76 4.40 14.00
N GLY A 336 6.50 5.69 14.28
CA GLY A 336 5.15 6.21 14.41
C GLY A 336 4.38 6.36 13.09
N GLY A 337 5.07 6.32 11.94
CA GLY A 337 4.45 6.56 10.63
C GLY A 337 3.81 7.93 10.48
N ASP A 338 2.96 8.07 9.46
CA ASP A 338 2.09 9.23 9.26
C ASP A 338 0.77 8.82 8.58
N TRP A 339 -0.08 9.78 8.24
CA TRP A 339 -1.39 9.49 7.66
C TRP A 339 -1.34 8.66 6.35
N SER A 340 -0.21 8.71 5.63
CA SER A 340 0.00 8.10 4.31
C SER A 340 0.72 6.76 4.32
N THR A 341 1.30 6.36 5.46
CA THR A 341 2.03 5.09 5.57
C THR A 341 1.06 3.91 5.56
N THR A 342 1.34 2.89 4.75
CA THR A 342 0.49 1.71 4.56
C THR A 342 1.30 0.52 4.00
N TYR A 343 0.87 -0.69 4.36
CA TYR A 343 1.38 -1.95 3.82
C TYR A 343 0.99 -2.19 2.36
N ALA A 344 -0.14 -1.63 1.92
CA ALA A 344 -0.74 -1.95 0.63
C ALA A 344 -1.14 -0.70 -0.19
N PRO A 345 -0.20 0.19 -0.57
CA PRO A 345 -0.51 1.29 -1.46
C PRO A 345 -0.76 0.80 -2.89
N SER A 346 -1.64 1.47 -3.62
CA SER A 346 -1.89 1.19 -5.04
C SER A 346 -1.88 2.49 -5.83
N PRO A 347 -1.14 2.61 -6.95
CA PRO A 347 -1.14 3.83 -7.78
C PRO A 347 -2.39 3.93 -8.65
N PHE A 348 -3.58 3.72 -8.05
CA PHE A 348 -4.90 3.80 -8.68
C PHE A 348 -5.78 4.80 -7.93
N TYR A 349 -6.59 5.55 -8.67
CA TYR A 349 -7.69 6.29 -8.08
C TYR A 349 -8.91 6.32 -9.02
N MET A 350 -10.05 6.65 -8.42
CA MET A 350 -11.26 7.11 -9.11
C MET A 350 -11.78 8.40 -8.47
N THR A 351 -12.58 9.17 -9.20
CA THR A 351 -13.07 10.48 -8.72
C THR A 351 -14.58 10.60 -8.72
N SER A 352 -15.09 11.57 -7.96
CA SER A 352 -16.51 11.96 -7.97
C SER A 352 -17.00 12.51 -9.32
N LYS A 353 -16.12 12.66 -10.32
CA LYS A 353 -16.45 13.05 -11.70
C LYS A 353 -16.40 11.86 -12.67
N MET A 354 -16.32 10.64 -12.15
CA MET A 354 -16.18 9.40 -12.91
C MET A 354 -14.96 9.41 -13.83
N ARG A 355 -13.85 9.96 -13.34
CA ARG A 355 -12.51 9.81 -13.93
C ARG A 355 -11.74 8.77 -13.14
N SER A 356 -10.91 8.00 -13.81
CA SER A 356 -10.06 7.02 -13.16
C SER A 356 -8.76 6.80 -13.93
N LEU A 357 -7.70 6.59 -13.18
CA LEU A 357 -6.35 6.37 -13.69
C LEU A 357 -5.62 5.40 -12.76
N TYR A 358 -4.82 4.51 -13.34
CA TYR A 358 -3.75 3.83 -12.61
C TYR A 358 -2.42 3.88 -13.35
N LEU A 359 -1.31 3.71 -12.62
CA LEU A 359 0.04 3.61 -13.18
C LEU A 359 0.49 2.15 -13.27
N GLU A 360 1.22 1.85 -14.35
CA GLU A 360 1.91 0.57 -14.53
C GLU A 360 3.31 0.63 -13.88
N GLY A 361 3.84 -0.54 -13.52
CA GLY A 361 5.16 -0.68 -12.89
C GLY A 361 5.18 -0.32 -11.39
N TYR A 362 6.40 -0.29 -10.82
CA TYR A 362 6.63 -0.28 -9.36
C TYR A 362 7.49 0.89 -8.88
N ASN A 363 7.77 1.86 -9.74
CA ASN A 363 8.56 3.03 -9.38
C ASN A 363 7.89 3.83 -8.26
N TYR A 364 8.69 4.37 -7.33
CA TYR A 364 8.18 5.33 -6.36
C TYR A 364 7.54 6.53 -7.07
N SER A 365 6.32 6.85 -6.68
CA SER A 365 5.54 7.94 -7.25
C SER A 365 4.82 8.74 -6.17
N ILE A 366 4.51 9.99 -6.50
CA ILE A 366 3.73 10.89 -5.66
C ILE A 366 2.61 11.47 -6.51
N PHE A 367 1.37 11.33 -6.04
CA PHE A 367 0.21 12.01 -6.61
C PHE A 367 -0.01 13.31 -5.82
N ASP A 368 0.38 14.43 -6.41
CA ASP A 368 0.19 15.76 -5.83
C ASP A 368 -1.19 16.32 -6.23
N LEU A 369 -2.13 16.24 -5.28
CA LEU A 369 -3.51 16.69 -5.42
C LEU A 369 -3.75 18.00 -4.65
N THR A 370 -2.70 18.71 -4.26
CA THR A 370 -2.80 19.91 -3.39
C THR A 370 -3.42 21.11 -4.07
N ARG A 371 -3.34 21.18 -5.40
CA ARG A 371 -3.92 22.27 -6.18
C ARG A 371 -5.42 22.08 -6.42
N HIS A 372 -6.13 23.21 -6.46
CA HIS A 372 -7.56 23.21 -6.74
C HIS A 372 -7.87 22.88 -8.21
N ASP A 373 -7.05 23.34 -9.14
CA ASP A 373 -7.24 23.31 -10.60
C ASP A 373 -6.51 22.16 -11.31
N GLY A 374 -5.73 21.35 -10.59
CA GLY A 374 -4.92 20.32 -11.23
C GLY A 374 -4.37 19.25 -10.30
N VAL A 375 -3.87 18.20 -10.95
CA VAL A 375 -3.14 17.08 -10.37
C VAL A 375 -1.78 17.00 -11.04
N GLN A 376 -0.76 16.65 -10.27
CA GLN A 376 0.56 16.29 -10.82
C GLN A 376 1.01 14.94 -10.30
N ILE A 377 1.26 14.01 -11.22
CA ILE A 377 1.90 12.73 -10.92
C ILE A 377 3.41 12.94 -11.07
N GLN A 378 4.15 12.74 -9.99
CA GLN A 378 5.61 12.81 -9.97
C GLN A 378 6.16 11.39 -9.85
N MET A 379 6.99 10.95 -10.80
CA MET A 379 7.59 9.61 -10.77
C MET A 379 9.11 9.71 -10.69
N HIS A 380 9.71 8.85 -9.86
CA HIS A 380 11.16 8.68 -9.75
C HIS A 380 11.73 7.85 -10.91
N ASN A 381 11.49 8.30 -12.14
CA ASN A 381 11.95 7.67 -13.37
C ASN A 381 12.05 8.73 -14.49
N ASN A 382 12.45 8.32 -15.69
CA ASN A 382 12.43 9.16 -16.91
C ASN A 382 11.19 8.92 -17.79
N SER A 383 10.29 8.02 -17.37
CA SER A 383 9.08 7.64 -18.08
C SER A 383 7.95 7.31 -17.10
N ILE A 384 6.71 7.51 -17.55
CA ILE A 384 5.47 7.14 -16.86
C ILE A 384 4.66 6.28 -17.80
N GLU A 385 4.07 5.21 -17.28
CA GLU A 385 3.10 4.39 -18.00
C GLU A 385 1.87 4.18 -17.11
N GLY A 386 0.70 4.10 -17.72
CA GLY A 386 -0.56 3.94 -17.01
C GLY A 386 -1.73 3.71 -17.95
N SER A 387 -2.93 3.65 -17.38
CA SER A 387 -4.17 3.60 -18.15
C SER A 387 -5.22 4.53 -17.56
N LEU A 388 -6.00 5.13 -18.45
CA LEU A 388 -7.27 5.78 -18.13
C LEU A 388 -8.38 4.74 -18.20
N VAL A 389 -9.23 4.70 -17.17
CA VAL A 389 -10.38 3.78 -17.12
C VAL A 389 -11.66 4.58 -17.30
N HIS A 390 -12.50 4.14 -18.24
CA HIS A 390 -13.81 4.71 -18.52
C HIS A 390 -14.91 3.86 -17.87
N GLY A 391 -15.91 4.54 -17.32
CA GLY A 391 -17.09 3.94 -16.70
C GLY A 391 -18.12 5.01 -16.39
N ASN A 392 -19.39 4.61 -16.30
CA ASN A 392 -20.51 5.50 -16.01
C ASN A 392 -20.86 5.56 -14.52
N SER A 393 -20.36 4.62 -13.73
CA SER A 393 -20.55 4.54 -12.29
C SER A 393 -19.25 4.15 -11.58
N PRO A 394 -19.12 4.38 -10.26
CA PRO A 394 -17.96 3.91 -9.50
C PRO A 394 -17.79 2.39 -9.56
N THR A 395 -18.89 1.63 -9.56
CA THR A 395 -18.88 0.17 -9.66
C THR A 395 -18.34 -0.31 -11.01
N GLU A 396 -18.73 0.33 -12.12
CA GLU A 396 -18.18 0.02 -13.45
C GLU A 396 -16.68 0.34 -13.54
N LEU A 397 -16.25 1.48 -12.98
CA LEU A 397 -14.83 1.84 -12.94
C LEU A 397 -14.01 0.78 -12.18
N LEU A 398 -14.51 0.33 -11.03
CA LEU A 398 -13.86 -0.71 -10.25
C LEU A 398 -13.87 -2.07 -10.97
N GLU A 399 -14.98 -2.41 -11.61
CA GLU A 399 -15.11 -3.64 -12.40
C GLU A 399 -14.12 -3.67 -13.56
N HIS A 400 -14.00 -2.57 -14.31
CA HIS A 400 -13.06 -2.46 -15.42
C HIS A 400 -11.61 -2.45 -14.94
N PHE A 401 -11.30 -1.77 -13.83
CA PHE A 401 -9.97 -1.75 -13.24
C PHE A 401 -9.53 -3.15 -12.79
N THR A 402 -10.36 -3.81 -11.97
CA THR A 402 -10.07 -5.16 -11.45
C THR A 402 -10.07 -6.22 -12.54
N GLY A 403 -10.86 -6.05 -13.60
CA GLY A 403 -10.80 -6.92 -14.78
C GLY A 403 -9.45 -6.90 -15.50
N THR A 404 -8.65 -5.84 -15.30
CA THR A 404 -7.30 -5.73 -15.87
C THR A 404 -6.20 -6.15 -14.92
N ILE A 405 -6.25 -5.70 -13.66
CA ILE A 405 -5.21 -6.06 -12.67
C ILE A 405 -5.35 -7.49 -12.15
N GLY A 406 -6.53 -8.08 -12.29
CA GLY A 406 -6.90 -9.39 -11.73
C GLY A 406 -7.80 -9.27 -10.51
N ARG A 407 -8.54 -10.34 -10.23
CA ARG A 407 -9.50 -10.45 -9.13
C ARG A 407 -9.16 -11.64 -8.24
N PRO A 408 -9.52 -11.59 -6.95
CA PRO A 408 -9.33 -12.73 -6.07
C PRO A 408 -10.25 -13.89 -6.51
N PRO A 409 -9.87 -15.15 -6.24
CA PRO A 409 -10.73 -16.30 -6.45
C PRO A 409 -11.85 -16.28 -5.43
N GLU A 410 -12.90 -17.08 -5.64
CA GLU A 410 -13.86 -17.34 -4.58
C GLU A 410 -13.13 -17.96 -3.37
N LEU A 411 -13.46 -17.46 -2.17
CA LEU A 411 -12.94 -18.02 -0.93
C LEU A 411 -13.61 -19.37 -0.64
N PRO A 412 -12.88 -20.33 -0.02
CA PRO A 412 -13.50 -21.56 0.48
C PRO A 412 -14.70 -21.27 1.38
N GLU A 413 -15.75 -22.09 1.29
CA GLU A 413 -16.95 -21.87 2.10
C GLU A 413 -16.65 -22.04 3.61
N TRP A 414 -15.76 -22.97 3.97
CA TRP A 414 -15.41 -23.23 5.36
C TRP A 414 -14.85 -21.97 6.06
N ILE A 415 -13.98 -21.18 5.43
CA ILE A 415 -13.33 -20.02 6.07
C ILE A 415 -14.32 -18.87 6.35
N ILE A 416 -15.40 -18.81 5.59
CA ILE A 416 -16.40 -17.73 5.67
C ILE A 416 -17.66 -18.11 6.47
N SER A 417 -17.71 -19.34 7.00
CA SER A 417 -18.91 -19.93 7.62
C SER A 417 -19.11 -19.59 9.09
N GLY A 418 -18.03 -19.36 9.82
CA GLY A 418 -17.99 -19.15 11.26
C GLY A 418 -16.75 -18.37 11.69
N ALA A 419 -16.47 -18.40 12.99
CA ALA A 419 -15.36 -17.66 13.57
C ALA A 419 -14.00 -18.33 13.29
N VAL A 420 -12.99 -17.51 13.05
CA VAL A 420 -11.58 -17.94 13.03
C VAL A 420 -10.95 -17.55 14.36
N ILE A 421 -10.66 -18.55 15.18
CA ILE A 421 -10.14 -18.37 16.53
C ILE A 421 -8.63 -18.21 16.46
N GLY A 422 -8.17 -16.95 16.40
CA GLY A 422 -6.76 -16.63 16.57
C GLY A 422 -6.36 -16.67 18.04
N MET A 423 -5.52 -17.63 18.39
CA MET A 423 -5.02 -17.82 19.75
C MET A 423 -3.63 -18.44 19.78
N GLN A 424 -3.03 -18.46 20.96
CA GLN A 424 -1.74 -19.08 21.24
C GLN A 424 -1.86 -19.93 22.51
N GLY A 425 -0.86 -20.76 22.79
CA GLY A 425 -0.76 -21.47 24.07
C GLY A 425 -0.51 -22.98 23.99
N GLY A 426 -0.40 -23.56 22.79
CA GLY A 426 -0.16 -25.00 22.65
C GLY A 426 -1.42 -25.85 22.75
N THR A 427 -1.25 -27.17 22.63
CA THR A 427 -2.35 -28.15 22.50
C THR A 427 -3.38 -28.05 23.62
N ASP A 428 -2.94 -27.96 24.88
CA ASP A 428 -3.85 -27.97 26.03
C ASP A 428 -4.76 -26.75 26.07
N MET A 429 -4.22 -25.56 25.78
CA MET A 429 -4.99 -24.32 25.75
C MET A 429 -6.02 -24.34 24.62
N VAL A 430 -5.63 -24.83 23.44
CA VAL A 430 -6.56 -24.97 22.30
C VAL A 430 -7.72 -25.89 22.64
N ARG A 431 -7.44 -27.07 23.22
CA ARG A 431 -8.49 -28.02 23.63
C ARG A 431 -9.42 -27.42 24.70
N HIS A 432 -8.86 -26.74 25.68
CA HIS A 432 -9.64 -26.08 26.72
C HIS A 432 -10.61 -25.03 26.16
N VAL A 433 -10.11 -24.11 25.32
CA VAL A 433 -10.94 -23.07 24.70
C VAL A 433 -11.96 -23.68 23.74
N TRP A 434 -11.60 -24.74 23.02
CA TRP A 434 -12.53 -25.47 22.17
C TRP A 434 -13.69 -26.08 22.96
N ASP A 435 -13.42 -26.70 24.11
CA ASP A 435 -14.45 -27.24 25.01
C ASP A 435 -15.43 -26.15 25.48
N GLU A 436 -14.90 -24.98 25.86
CA GLU A 436 -15.73 -23.84 26.25
C GLU A 436 -16.56 -23.32 25.06
N LEU A 437 -15.98 -23.18 23.87
CA LEU A 437 -16.71 -22.71 22.70
C LEU A 437 -17.84 -23.66 22.30
N ARG A 438 -17.65 -24.97 22.45
CA ARG A 438 -18.71 -25.97 22.23
C ARG A 438 -19.87 -25.78 23.20
N ALA A 439 -19.60 -25.44 24.46
CA ALA A 439 -20.65 -25.17 25.44
C ALA A 439 -21.53 -23.95 25.12
N TYR A 440 -21.07 -23.04 24.27
CA TYR A 440 -21.83 -21.87 23.80
C TYR A 440 -22.44 -22.04 22.39
N ASP A 441 -22.31 -23.23 21.78
CA ASP A 441 -22.69 -23.51 20.39
C ASP A 441 -22.11 -22.48 19.42
N VAL A 442 -20.82 -22.14 19.57
CA VAL A 442 -20.18 -21.14 18.69
C VAL A 442 -19.96 -21.74 17.31
N PRO A 443 -20.42 -21.09 16.22
CA PRO A 443 -20.02 -21.47 14.87
C PRO A 443 -18.52 -21.19 14.68
N ILE A 444 -17.71 -22.24 14.56
CA ILE A 444 -16.25 -22.14 14.38
C ILE A 444 -15.90 -22.64 12.98
N SER A 445 -15.09 -21.86 12.26
CA SER A 445 -14.49 -22.25 10.99
C SER A 445 -13.11 -22.86 11.19
N ALA A 446 -12.28 -22.21 12.02
CA ALA A 446 -10.91 -22.63 12.20
C ALA A 446 -10.29 -22.14 13.51
N PHE A 447 -9.24 -22.83 13.96
CA PHE A 447 -8.24 -22.29 14.87
C PHE A 447 -7.04 -21.79 14.09
N TRP A 448 -6.67 -20.53 14.28
CA TRP A 448 -5.45 -19.95 13.74
C TRP A 448 -4.39 -19.84 14.84
N LEU A 449 -3.32 -20.62 14.69
CA LEU A 449 -2.30 -20.85 15.70
C LEU A 449 -0.96 -20.33 15.19
N GLN A 450 -0.73 -19.02 15.32
CA GLN A 450 0.50 -18.38 14.81
C GLN A 450 1.77 -18.91 15.49
N ASP A 451 1.61 -19.40 16.71
CA ASP A 451 2.67 -19.87 17.58
C ASP A 451 2.99 -21.35 17.44
N TRP A 452 2.49 -21.98 16.37
CA TRP A 452 2.77 -23.37 15.99
C TRP A 452 4.27 -23.65 15.88
N VAL A 453 5.08 -22.63 15.53
CA VAL A 453 6.55 -22.65 15.49
C VAL A 453 7.24 -22.55 16.85
N GLY A 454 6.48 -22.36 17.92
CA GLY A 454 7.01 -22.09 19.27
C GLY A 454 7.45 -20.64 19.48
N HIS A 455 7.89 -20.34 20.70
CA HIS A 455 8.31 -19.00 21.12
C HIS A 455 9.75 -18.96 21.62
N ARG A 456 10.32 -17.75 21.56
CA ARG A 456 11.50 -17.33 22.33
C ARG A 456 11.21 -16.11 23.17
N GLU A 457 11.82 -16.08 24.35
CA GLU A 457 11.79 -14.90 25.21
C GLU A 457 12.82 -13.87 24.73
N THR A 458 12.38 -12.62 24.60
CA THR A 458 13.23 -11.49 24.21
C THR A 458 13.02 -10.32 25.18
N PHE A 459 13.87 -9.29 25.12
CA PHE A 459 13.76 -8.12 26.00
C PHE A 459 12.45 -7.32 25.83
N ILE A 460 11.69 -7.54 24.74
CA ILE A 460 10.38 -6.89 24.49
C ILE A 460 9.19 -7.83 24.76
N GLY A 461 9.44 -9.11 25.07
CA GLY A 461 8.44 -10.15 25.32
C GLY A 461 8.65 -11.43 24.50
N SER A 462 7.66 -12.31 24.55
CA SER A 462 7.63 -13.55 23.77
C SER A 462 7.49 -13.25 22.28
N GLN A 463 8.31 -13.89 21.44
CA GLN A 463 8.32 -13.74 19.98
C GLN A 463 8.33 -15.11 19.30
N LEU A 464 7.76 -15.20 18.10
CA LEU A 464 7.74 -16.43 17.31
C LEU A 464 9.15 -16.85 16.85
N TRP A 465 9.41 -18.16 16.77
CA TRP A 465 10.57 -18.67 16.03
C TRP A 465 10.27 -18.61 14.53
N TRP A 466 10.98 -17.75 13.79
CA TRP A 466 10.83 -17.67 12.33
C TRP A 466 11.64 -18.78 11.64
N ASN A 467 11.20 -20.01 11.89
CA ASN A 467 11.66 -21.27 11.32
C ASN A 467 10.42 -22.14 11.18
N TRP A 468 9.90 -22.27 9.95
CA TRP A 468 8.53 -22.67 9.63
C TRP A 468 8.26 -24.18 9.78
N GLU A 469 8.43 -24.69 10.99
CA GLU A 469 8.08 -26.06 11.36
C GLU A 469 7.41 -26.10 12.73
N VAL A 470 6.60 -27.14 12.97
CA VAL A 470 5.90 -27.29 14.25
C VAL A 470 6.87 -27.50 15.42
N ASP A 471 6.66 -26.76 16.50
CA ASP A 471 7.25 -27.06 17.81
C ASP A 471 6.42 -28.16 18.48
N SER A 472 6.88 -29.41 18.33
CA SER A 472 6.19 -30.60 18.86
C SER A 472 6.17 -30.68 20.39
N THR A 473 7.00 -29.90 21.09
CA THR A 473 6.98 -29.82 22.55
C THR A 473 5.79 -28.99 23.00
N ARG A 474 5.55 -27.86 22.32
CA ARG A 474 4.41 -26.99 22.60
C ARG A 474 3.09 -27.52 22.06
N TYR A 475 3.12 -28.04 20.84
CA TYR A 475 1.98 -28.64 20.16
C TYR A 475 2.12 -30.16 20.14
N TRP A 476 2.18 -30.75 21.34
CA TRP A 476 2.25 -32.20 21.49
C TRP A 476 1.02 -32.85 20.85
N GLY A 477 1.24 -33.93 20.09
CA GLY A 477 0.17 -34.57 19.32
C GLY A 477 -0.42 -33.71 18.20
N TRP A 478 0.34 -32.78 17.61
CA TRP A 478 -0.09 -31.85 16.54
C TRP A 478 -1.05 -32.44 15.51
N ARG A 479 -0.66 -33.53 14.84
CA ARG A 479 -1.50 -34.21 13.83
C ARG A 479 -2.79 -34.78 14.41
N GLN A 480 -2.77 -35.23 15.67
CA GLN A 480 -3.97 -35.70 16.36
C GLN A 480 -4.89 -34.53 16.73
N LEU A 481 -4.34 -33.39 17.17
CA LEU A 481 -5.12 -32.17 17.41
C LEU A 481 -5.82 -31.71 16.14
N ILE A 482 -5.11 -31.66 15.01
CA ILE A 482 -5.69 -31.31 13.70
C ILE A 482 -6.82 -32.28 13.35
N LYS A 483 -6.57 -33.60 13.45
CA LYS A 483 -7.57 -34.63 13.15
C LYS A 483 -8.82 -34.54 14.04
N ASP A 484 -8.65 -34.23 15.32
CA ASP A 484 -9.78 -34.09 16.25
C ASP A 484 -10.66 -32.89 15.91
N LEU A 485 -10.04 -31.75 15.56
CA LEU A 485 -10.75 -30.55 15.10
C LEU A 485 -11.43 -30.78 13.75
N ASP A 486 -10.73 -31.45 12.83
CA ASP A 486 -11.22 -31.79 11.50
C ASP A 486 -12.46 -32.70 11.54
N ALA A 487 -12.50 -33.64 12.49
CA ALA A 487 -13.66 -34.48 12.76
C ALA A 487 -14.92 -33.70 13.19
N GLN A 488 -14.79 -32.41 13.52
CA GLN A 488 -15.90 -31.48 13.77
C GLN A 488 -16.01 -30.39 12.70
N HIS A 489 -15.39 -30.57 11.53
CA HIS A 489 -15.32 -29.60 10.44
C HIS A 489 -14.64 -28.28 10.82
N ILE A 490 -13.73 -28.32 11.79
CA ILE A 490 -12.94 -27.16 12.22
C ILE A 490 -11.54 -27.29 11.65
N ARG A 491 -11.13 -26.34 10.83
CA ARG A 491 -9.79 -26.35 10.20
C ARG A 491 -8.72 -25.80 11.14
N VAL A 492 -7.47 -26.13 10.86
CA VAL A 492 -6.31 -25.51 11.51
C VAL A 492 -5.58 -24.63 10.51
N MET A 493 -5.26 -23.42 10.95
CA MET A 493 -4.47 -22.45 10.21
C MET A 493 -3.20 -22.09 10.97
N THR A 494 -2.14 -21.74 10.26
CA THR A 494 -0.83 -21.42 10.86
C THR A 494 -0.30 -20.06 10.38
N TYR A 495 1.00 -19.84 10.49
CA TYR A 495 1.67 -18.57 10.18
C TYR A 495 3.02 -18.83 9.50
N CYS A 496 3.32 -18.07 8.46
CA CYS A 496 4.65 -18.00 7.86
C CYS A 496 4.90 -16.61 7.25
N ASN A 497 6.17 -16.27 7.03
CA ASN A 497 6.57 -15.04 6.35
C ASN A 497 7.86 -15.26 5.54
N PRO A 498 8.28 -14.33 4.67
CA PRO A 498 9.44 -14.51 3.80
C PRO A 498 10.78 -14.20 4.49
N CYS A 499 10.82 -14.13 5.82
CA CYS A 499 12.01 -13.92 6.62
C CYS A 499 12.34 -15.18 7.45
N LEU A 500 13.63 -15.39 7.72
CA LEU A 500 14.14 -16.50 8.51
C LEU A 500 15.03 -15.96 9.63
N ALA A 501 14.78 -16.43 10.85
CA ALA A 501 15.65 -16.12 11.98
C ALA A 501 16.77 -17.18 12.07
N PRO A 502 18.00 -16.78 12.43
CA PRO A 502 18.99 -17.72 12.97
C PRO A 502 18.36 -18.49 14.13
N ALA A 503 18.36 -19.82 14.02
CA ALA A 503 17.59 -20.71 14.89
C ALA A 503 18.50 -21.67 15.69
N GLU A 504 19.80 -21.41 15.78
CA GLU A 504 20.78 -22.27 16.47
C GLU A 504 20.43 -22.48 17.95
N GLU A 505 19.76 -21.49 18.55
CA GLU A 505 19.32 -21.49 19.94
C GLU A 505 17.96 -22.18 20.16
N ASN A 506 17.21 -22.52 19.10
CA ASN A 506 15.94 -23.23 19.25
C ASN A 506 16.19 -24.71 19.56
N PRO A 507 15.91 -25.21 20.78
CA PRO A 507 16.18 -26.59 21.16
C PRO A 507 15.23 -27.59 20.49
N ASN A 508 14.07 -27.14 20.00
CA ASN A 508 13.02 -27.98 19.43
C ASN A 508 13.07 -28.05 17.89
N ARG A 509 14.05 -27.42 17.24
CA ARG A 509 14.17 -27.43 15.78
C ARG A 509 14.57 -28.81 15.25
N ARG A 510 14.03 -29.20 14.09
CA ARG A 510 14.52 -30.34 13.30
C ARG A 510 15.36 -29.85 12.12
N LYS A 511 14.97 -28.72 11.52
CA LYS A 511 15.68 -28.09 10.41
C LYS A 511 16.12 -26.68 10.82
N ASN A 512 17.30 -26.24 10.36
CA ASN A 512 17.71 -24.83 10.44
C ASN A 512 17.54 -24.21 9.05
N MET A 513 16.37 -23.62 8.81
CA MET A 513 15.99 -23.09 7.50
C MET A 513 16.84 -21.88 7.11
N PHE A 514 17.29 -21.07 8.07
CA PHE A 514 18.18 -19.93 7.79
C PHE A 514 19.52 -20.42 7.20
N GLU A 515 20.16 -21.41 7.83
CA GLU A 515 21.44 -21.95 7.34
C GLU A 515 21.28 -22.77 6.04
N GLU A 516 20.11 -23.37 5.80
CA GLU A 516 19.77 -23.97 4.51
C GLU A 516 19.66 -22.92 3.40
N ALA A 517 18.84 -21.88 3.61
CA ALA A 517 18.68 -20.78 2.66
C ALA A 517 20.00 -20.05 2.38
N LYS A 518 20.85 -19.89 3.41
CA LYS A 518 22.20 -19.33 3.27
C LYS A 518 23.10 -20.19 2.39
N ARG A 519 23.10 -21.52 2.57
CA ARG A 519 23.88 -22.46 1.74
C ARG A 519 23.41 -22.50 0.29
N LEU A 520 22.10 -22.39 0.07
CA LEU A 520 21.50 -22.29 -1.26
C LEU A 520 21.72 -20.92 -1.91
N GLY A 521 22.12 -19.91 -1.12
CA GLY A 521 22.38 -18.56 -1.61
C GLY A 521 21.12 -17.77 -1.98
N ILE A 522 19.95 -18.19 -1.47
CA ILE A 522 18.61 -17.64 -1.75
C ILE A 522 18.17 -16.56 -0.77
N LEU A 523 19.07 -16.07 0.08
CA LEU A 523 18.83 -14.90 0.92
C LEU A 523 19.22 -13.63 0.17
N VAL A 524 18.46 -12.55 0.42
CA VAL A 524 18.81 -11.19 -0.04
C VAL A 524 20.21 -10.86 0.45
N ARG A 525 21.02 -10.21 -0.39
CA ARG A 525 22.43 -9.91 -0.09
C ARG A 525 22.67 -8.42 0.11
N ASP A 526 23.68 -8.11 0.90
CA ASP A 526 24.15 -6.74 1.07
C ASP A 526 25.18 -6.34 -0.02
N LYS A 527 25.80 -5.16 0.14
CA LYS A 527 26.79 -4.62 -0.81
C LYS A 527 28.11 -5.40 -0.83
N THR A 528 28.41 -6.14 0.23
CA THR A 528 29.58 -7.00 0.34
C THR A 528 29.33 -8.39 -0.26
N GLY A 529 28.07 -8.76 -0.45
CA GLY A 529 27.64 -10.03 -1.03
C GLY A 529 27.26 -11.08 0.02
N GLU A 530 27.32 -10.73 1.31
CA GLU A 530 26.86 -11.56 2.43
C GLU A 530 25.33 -11.48 2.61
N PRO A 531 24.70 -12.44 3.30
CA PRO A 531 23.29 -12.36 3.66
C PRO A 531 22.96 -11.04 4.37
N TYR A 532 21.93 -10.36 3.86
CA TYR A 532 21.47 -9.11 4.40
C TYR A 532 20.66 -9.38 5.68
N MET A 533 21.27 -9.05 6.82
CA MET A 533 20.60 -9.15 8.12
C MET A 533 19.77 -7.90 8.39
N VAL A 534 18.45 -8.02 8.31
CA VAL A 534 17.48 -6.95 8.56
C VAL A 534 17.19 -6.90 10.05
N PRO A 535 17.42 -5.76 10.74
CA PRO A 535 17.10 -5.65 12.15
C PRO A 535 15.59 -5.60 12.36
N ASN A 536 15.03 -6.65 12.96
CA ASN A 536 13.67 -6.67 13.47
C ASN A 536 13.66 -6.18 14.93
N THR A 537 12.48 -6.02 15.53
CA THR A 537 12.29 -5.37 16.83
C THR A 537 13.17 -5.97 17.93
N ALA A 538 13.35 -7.29 17.95
CA ALA A 538 14.11 -8.02 18.96
C ALA A 538 15.36 -8.79 18.46
N PHE A 539 15.44 -9.09 17.17
CA PHE A 539 16.48 -9.94 16.58
C PHE A 539 16.69 -9.59 15.10
N ASP A 540 17.81 -10.00 14.53
CA ASP A 540 18.06 -9.82 13.09
C ASP A 540 17.56 -11.03 12.30
N VAL A 541 17.13 -10.81 11.06
CA VAL A 541 16.57 -11.84 10.18
C VAL A 541 17.19 -11.78 8.79
N GLY A 542 17.33 -12.93 8.15
CA GLY A 542 17.58 -13.00 6.71
C GLY A 542 16.25 -12.97 5.96
N MET A 543 16.17 -12.18 4.90
CA MET A 543 14.99 -12.12 4.03
C MET A 543 15.24 -12.97 2.78
N LEU A 544 14.23 -13.71 2.33
CA LEU A 544 14.33 -14.52 1.11
C LEU A 544 14.40 -13.62 -0.12
N ASP A 545 15.29 -13.95 -1.05
CA ASP A 545 15.35 -13.34 -2.36
C ASP A 545 14.33 -14.02 -3.29
N LEU A 546 13.13 -13.44 -3.38
CA LEU A 546 12.04 -13.98 -4.20
C LEU A 546 12.31 -13.87 -5.72
N THR A 547 13.42 -13.24 -6.11
CA THR A 547 13.85 -13.15 -7.52
C THR A 547 14.78 -14.28 -7.91
N HIS A 548 15.29 -15.05 -6.94
CA HIS A 548 16.12 -16.22 -7.20
C HIS A 548 15.23 -17.40 -7.63
N PRO A 549 15.57 -18.12 -8.72
CA PRO A 549 14.73 -19.17 -9.30
C PRO A 549 14.42 -20.33 -8.32
N ASP A 550 15.35 -20.66 -7.44
CA ASP A 550 15.19 -21.77 -6.48
C ASP A 550 14.32 -21.42 -5.26
N THR A 551 14.09 -20.13 -4.97
CA THR A 551 13.38 -19.69 -3.76
C THR A 551 11.92 -20.15 -3.76
N GLU A 552 11.24 -20.06 -4.91
CA GLU A 552 9.84 -20.46 -5.04
C GLU A 552 9.65 -21.94 -4.70
N SER A 553 10.40 -22.83 -5.36
CA SER A 553 10.32 -24.28 -5.14
C SER A 553 10.69 -24.66 -3.71
N TRP A 554 11.73 -24.03 -3.16
CA TRP A 554 12.17 -24.26 -1.78
C TRP A 554 11.08 -23.88 -0.77
N PHE A 555 10.45 -22.71 -0.94
CA PHE A 555 9.41 -22.26 -0.03
C PHE A 555 8.10 -23.07 -0.20
N LYS A 556 7.75 -23.46 -1.43
CA LYS A 556 6.61 -24.34 -1.69
C LYS A 556 6.73 -25.68 -0.97
N GLN A 557 7.95 -26.21 -0.78
CA GLN A 557 8.14 -27.42 0.01
C GLN A 557 7.77 -27.21 1.50
N ILE A 558 8.01 -26.03 2.06
CA ILE A 558 7.58 -25.70 3.43
C ILE A 558 6.06 -25.67 3.51
N LEU A 559 5.40 -25.06 2.52
CA LEU A 559 3.94 -25.05 2.44
C LEU A 559 3.36 -26.46 2.25
N GLN A 560 4.03 -27.31 1.46
CA GLN A 560 3.67 -28.72 1.32
C GLN A 560 3.78 -29.46 2.65
N ASP A 561 4.90 -29.31 3.37
CA ASP A 561 5.10 -29.92 4.70
C ASP A 561 3.97 -29.49 5.68
N MET A 562 3.51 -28.23 5.62
CA MET A 562 2.38 -27.73 6.40
C MET A 562 1.05 -28.40 6.01
N VAL A 563 0.74 -28.47 4.71
CA VAL A 563 -0.51 -29.09 4.23
C VAL A 563 -0.54 -30.59 4.47
N ASP A 564 0.60 -31.28 4.38
CA ASP A 564 0.77 -32.70 4.69
C ASP A 564 0.51 -33.03 6.17
N ASP A 565 0.71 -32.05 7.07
CA ASP A 565 0.30 -32.17 8.48
C ASP A 565 -1.23 -32.03 8.67
N GLY A 566 -1.95 -31.55 7.66
CA GLY A 566 -3.41 -31.32 7.67
C GLY A 566 -3.80 -29.84 7.77
N ILE A 567 -2.87 -28.90 7.58
CA ILE A 567 -3.18 -27.47 7.59
C ILE A 567 -3.97 -27.07 6.34
N ARG A 568 -4.95 -26.19 6.51
CA ARG A 568 -5.81 -25.68 5.42
C ARG A 568 -5.71 -24.18 5.19
N GLY A 569 -4.94 -23.47 6.02
CA GLY A 569 -4.62 -22.10 5.71
C GLY A 569 -3.55 -21.48 6.57
N TRP A 570 -3.13 -20.27 6.22
CA TRP A 570 -2.08 -19.59 6.97
C TRP A 570 -2.13 -18.06 6.78
N MET A 571 -1.60 -17.34 7.76
CA MET A 571 -1.18 -15.96 7.56
C MET A 571 0.15 -15.98 6.79
N ALA A 572 0.15 -15.40 5.59
CA ALA A 572 1.35 -15.13 4.80
C ALA A 572 1.78 -13.67 5.05
N ASP A 573 2.43 -13.45 6.18
CA ASP A 573 2.73 -12.13 6.73
C ASP A 573 3.91 -11.44 6.01
N PHE A 574 4.12 -10.16 6.28
CA PHE A 574 5.16 -9.28 5.73
C PHE A 574 5.08 -9.10 4.20
N GLY A 575 6.15 -8.51 3.64
CA GLY A 575 6.31 -8.15 2.23
C GLY A 575 6.85 -6.73 2.07
N GLU A 576 6.67 -5.88 3.07
CA GLU A 576 6.98 -4.46 3.09
C GLU A 576 8.42 -4.10 3.52
N GLY A 577 9.22 -5.11 3.86
CA GLY A 577 10.52 -4.93 4.51
C GLY A 577 11.74 -4.94 3.59
N LEU A 578 11.58 -5.11 2.27
CA LEU A 578 12.73 -5.32 1.38
C LEU A 578 13.70 -4.13 1.44
N PRO A 579 14.98 -4.30 1.79
CA PRO A 579 15.86 -3.15 1.90
C PRO A 579 16.14 -2.49 0.54
N VAL A 580 16.12 -1.16 0.50
CA VAL A 580 16.31 -0.39 -0.75
C VAL A 580 17.78 -0.26 -1.20
N ASP A 581 18.71 -0.81 -0.41
CA ASP A 581 20.12 -0.99 -0.78
C ASP A 581 20.53 -2.47 -0.91
N ALA A 582 19.55 -3.37 -1.01
CA ALA A 582 19.76 -4.78 -1.26
C ALA A 582 20.39 -5.04 -2.63
N LYS A 583 21.08 -6.18 -2.73
CA LYS A 583 21.51 -6.79 -3.99
C LYS A 583 20.70 -8.07 -4.20
N LEU A 584 19.89 -8.07 -5.25
CA LEU A 584 19.02 -9.18 -5.64
C LEU A 584 19.65 -10.02 -6.74
N TYR A 585 19.26 -11.29 -6.82
CA TYR A 585 19.68 -12.23 -7.85
C TYR A 585 19.34 -11.73 -9.25
N SER A 586 18.14 -11.17 -9.44
CA SER A 586 17.69 -10.61 -10.73
C SER A 586 18.53 -9.43 -11.23
N GLY A 587 19.28 -8.76 -10.35
CA GLY A 587 20.00 -7.52 -10.65
C GLY A 587 19.11 -6.30 -10.86
N GLU A 588 17.81 -6.40 -10.56
CA GLU A 588 16.87 -5.28 -10.68
C GLU A 588 17.14 -4.16 -9.66
N ASP A 589 16.61 -2.95 -9.91
CA ASP A 589 16.73 -1.84 -8.96
C ASP A 589 15.97 -2.20 -7.66
N PRO A 590 16.64 -2.24 -6.48
CA PRO A 590 16.00 -2.63 -5.23
C PRO A 590 14.85 -1.70 -4.82
N ILE A 591 14.80 -0.45 -5.27
CA ILE A 591 13.67 0.46 -4.99
C ILE A 591 12.42 0.03 -5.78
N VAL A 592 12.59 -0.44 -7.01
CA VAL A 592 11.50 -0.96 -7.84
C VAL A 592 11.07 -2.34 -7.31
N ALA A 593 12.04 -3.19 -6.98
CA ALA A 593 11.79 -4.50 -6.36
C ALA A 593 11.01 -4.38 -5.05
N HIS A 594 11.28 -3.34 -4.26
CA HIS A 594 10.63 -3.12 -2.96
C HIS A 594 9.10 -3.10 -3.07
N ASN A 595 8.56 -2.28 -3.96
CA ASN A 595 7.11 -2.21 -4.18
C ASN A 595 6.54 -3.49 -4.83
N ARG A 596 7.36 -4.24 -5.58
CA ARG A 596 6.97 -5.49 -6.24
C ARG A 596 7.00 -6.70 -5.29
N TYR A 597 7.80 -6.64 -4.23
CA TYR A 597 8.06 -7.76 -3.33
C TYR A 597 6.79 -8.39 -2.72
N PRO A 598 5.80 -7.62 -2.23
CA PRO A 598 4.55 -8.19 -1.73
C PRO A 598 3.79 -9.03 -2.78
N GLU A 599 3.84 -8.63 -4.05
CA GLU A 599 3.18 -9.37 -5.13
C GLU A 599 3.92 -10.67 -5.48
N LEU A 600 5.26 -10.68 -5.43
CA LEU A 600 6.04 -11.91 -5.59
C LEU A 600 5.74 -12.89 -4.46
N TRP A 601 5.64 -12.37 -3.24
CA TRP A 601 5.30 -13.17 -2.06
C TRP A 601 3.89 -13.77 -2.18
N ALA A 602 2.91 -12.95 -2.57
CA ALA A 602 1.54 -13.41 -2.81
C ALA A 602 1.47 -14.45 -3.93
N LYS A 603 2.24 -14.25 -5.01
CA LYS A 603 2.29 -15.14 -6.17
C LYS A 603 2.77 -16.54 -5.80
N ILE A 604 3.85 -16.67 -5.00
CA ILE A 604 4.36 -17.98 -4.57
C ILE A 604 3.30 -18.77 -3.81
N ASN A 605 2.65 -18.12 -2.82
CA ASN A 605 1.58 -18.73 -2.04
C ASN A 605 0.38 -19.13 -2.93
N ARG A 606 0.01 -18.27 -3.88
CA ARG A 606 -1.09 -18.56 -4.80
C ARG A 606 -0.80 -19.72 -5.75
N GLN A 607 0.37 -19.73 -6.36
CA GLN A 607 0.76 -20.82 -7.26
C GLN A 607 0.78 -22.15 -6.51
N PHE A 608 1.23 -22.18 -5.26
CA PHE A 608 1.14 -23.38 -4.42
C PHE A 608 -0.31 -23.86 -4.26
N VAL A 609 -1.24 -22.97 -3.91
CA VAL A 609 -2.66 -23.31 -3.77
C VAL A 609 -3.25 -23.84 -5.08
N ASP A 610 -2.96 -23.17 -6.20
CA ASP A 610 -3.47 -23.56 -7.52
C ASP A 610 -2.88 -24.91 -7.98
N GLU A 611 -1.59 -25.16 -7.73
CA GLU A 611 -0.90 -26.43 -8.01
C GLU A 611 -1.43 -27.56 -7.14
N TRP A 612 -1.59 -27.31 -5.85
CA TRP A 612 -2.15 -28.27 -4.89
C TRP A 612 -3.55 -28.70 -5.34
N LYS A 613 -4.42 -27.74 -5.67
CA LYS A 613 -5.77 -27.99 -6.17
C LYS A 613 -5.76 -28.80 -7.47
N SER A 614 -4.85 -28.49 -8.39
CA SER A 614 -4.75 -29.19 -9.68
C SER A 614 -4.32 -30.65 -9.53
N ASN A 615 -3.44 -30.95 -8.56
CA ASN A 615 -2.93 -32.30 -8.32
C ASN A 615 -3.94 -33.23 -7.61
N HIS A 616 -4.88 -32.68 -6.84
CA HIS A 616 -5.88 -33.45 -6.09
C HIS A 616 -7.23 -33.60 -6.84
N GLY A 617 -7.41 -32.86 -7.95
CA GLY A 617 -8.58 -32.94 -8.82
C GLY A 617 -9.80 -32.18 -8.30
N GLU A 618 -10.86 -32.07 -9.12
CA GLU A 618 -12.12 -31.40 -8.75
C GLU A 618 -13.00 -32.22 -7.77
N ALA A 619 -12.58 -33.44 -7.43
CA ALA A 619 -13.35 -34.40 -6.63
C ALA A 619 -13.14 -34.27 -5.11
N GLU A 620 -12.37 -33.29 -4.63
CA GLU A 620 -12.29 -33.00 -3.20
C GLU A 620 -13.56 -32.34 -2.67
N ASP A 621 -13.85 -32.61 -1.40
CA ASP A 621 -14.84 -31.87 -0.63
C ASP A 621 -14.46 -30.37 -0.73
N PRO A 622 -15.35 -29.48 -1.21
CA PRO A 622 -15.11 -28.04 -1.20
C PRO A 622 -14.61 -27.49 0.15
N GLU A 623 -14.91 -28.22 1.23
CA GLU A 623 -14.47 -27.99 2.60
C GLU A 623 -12.95 -28.21 2.85
N ASP A 624 -12.18 -28.79 1.92
CA ASP A 624 -10.73 -29.08 2.06
C ASP A 624 -9.82 -28.09 1.30
N THR A 625 -10.39 -27.07 0.65
CA THR A 625 -9.61 -26.10 -0.12
C THR A 625 -8.73 -25.19 0.74
N LEU A 626 -7.52 -24.88 0.25
CA LEU A 626 -6.54 -24.05 0.95
C LEU A 626 -6.87 -22.55 0.87
N VAL A 627 -6.53 -21.78 1.90
CA VAL A 627 -6.63 -20.32 1.90
C VAL A 627 -5.46 -19.67 2.65
N PHE A 628 -4.95 -18.54 2.16
CA PHE A 628 -4.00 -17.73 2.89
C PHE A 628 -4.42 -16.27 2.92
N PHE A 629 -3.93 -15.53 3.91
CA PHE A 629 -4.20 -14.10 4.03
C PHE A 629 -2.94 -13.26 4.28
N MET A 630 -2.95 -12.03 3.75
CA MET A 630 -1.78 -11.14 3.69
C MET A 630 -2.13 -9.70 4.08
N ARG A 631 -1.15 -8.93 4.55
CA ARG A 631 -1.29 -7.49 4.82
C ARG A 631 -0.66 -6.62 3.74
N ALA A 632 0.53 -7.01 3.29
CA ALA A 632 1.28 -6.22 2.33
C ALA A 632 0.75 -6.44 0.92
N GLY A 633 0.76 -5.37 0.13
CA GLY A 633 0.30 -5.45 -1.24
C GLY A 633 0.74 -4.29 -2.11
N PHE A 634 0.48 -4.44 -3.39
CA PHE A 634 0.58 -3.40 -4.39
C PHE A 634 -0.51 -3.60 -5.44
N ARG A 635 -0.43 -2.91 -6.59
CA ARG A 635 -1.50 -2.84 -7.60
C ARG A 635 -2.09 -4.19 -8.02
N GLU A 636 -1.26 -5.21 -8.24
CA GLU A 636 -1.67 -6.54 -8.75
C GLU A 636 -1.85 -7.57 -7.64
N SER A 637 -1.65 -7.18 -6.37
CA SER A 637 -1.91 -8.09 -5.24
C SER A 637 -3.31 -8.71 -5.25
N PRO A 638 -4.41 -8.04 -5.66
CA PRO A 638 -5.73 -8.67 -5.77
C PRO A 638 -5.79 -9.88 -6.71
N LYS A 639 -4.89 -10.00 -7.70
CA LYS A 639 -4.80 -11.17 -8.57
C LYS A 639 -4.28 -12.40 -7.85
N TRP A 640 -3.26 -12.18 -7.02
CA TRP A 640 -2.49 -13.24 -6.39
C TRP A 640 -3.05 -13.60 -5.01
N GLY A 641 -3.27 -12.60 -4.16
CA GLY A 641 -3.81 -12.78 -2.82
C GLY A 641 -5.23 -13.35 -2.83
N MET A 642 -5.51 -14.27 -1.92
CA MET A 642 -6.86 -14.82 -1.73
C MET A 642 -7.68 -13.98 -0.76
N LEU A 643 -7.06 -13.52 0.32
CA LEU A 643 -7.69 -12.74 1.39
C LEU A 643 -6.68 -11.72 1.93
N PHE A 644 -7.15 -10.54 2.33
CA PHE A 644 -6.33 -9.54 3.00
C PHE A 644 -6.78 -9.33 4.44
N TRP A 645 -5.86 -8.86 5.27
CA TRP A 645 -6.18 -8.23 6.55
C TRP A 645 -5.43 -6.91 6.67
N GLU A 646 -6.00 -6.01 7.47
CA GLU A 646 -5.57 -4.61 7.60
C GLU A 646 -4.23 -4.38 8.33
N GLY A 647 -3.51 -5.42 8.73
CA GLY A 647 -2.28 -5.26 9.52
C GLY A 647 -2.53 -4.85 10.98
N ASP A 648 -1.61 -4.05 11.52
CA ASP A 648 -1.36 -3.97 12.96
C ASP A 648 -1.99 -2.74 13.62
N GLN A 649 -3.32 -2.63 13.68
CA GLN A 649 -3.96 -1.51 14.38
C GLN A 649 -3.61 -1.49 15.87
N MET A 650 -3.52 -0.29 16.45
CA MET A 650 -3.44 -0.12 17.90
C MET A 650 -4.70 -0.61 18.59
N VAL A 651 -4.54 -1.11 19.82
CA VAL A 651 -5.65 -1.43 20.72
C VAL A 651 -6.29 -0.15 21.30
N SER A 652 -6.82 0.72 20.43
CA SER A 652 -7.28 2.06 20.78
C SER A 652 -8.54 2.52 20.03
N TRP A 653 -9.11 3.65 20.48
CA TRP A 653 -10.25 4.34 19.86
C TRP A 653 -9.80 5.47 18.90
N GLN A 654 -8.52 5.55 18.58
CA GLN A 654 -7.94 6.67 17.87
C GLN A 654 -8.30 6.64 16.37
N VAL A 655 -8.17 7.79 15.71
CA VAL A 655 -8.71 8.01 14.37
C VAL A 655 -7.82 7.39 13.28
N ASN A 656 -6.50 7.47 13.45
CA ASN A 656 -5.54 7.09 12.41
C ASN A 656 -4.99 5.69 12.59
N ASP A 657 -5.12 5.08 13.77
CA ASP A 657 -4.54 3.75 14.02
C ASP A 657 -5.35 2.91 15.03
N GLY A 658 -6.64 3.20 15.24
CA GLY A 658 -7.51 2.45 16.14
C GLY A 658 -8.72 1.82 15.44
N ILE A 659 -9.78 1.50 16.18
CA ILE A 659 -11.00 0.90 15.58
C ILE A 659 -11.61 1.75 14.45
N LYS A 660 -11.41 3.08 14.45
CA LYS A 660 -11.87 3.97 13.39
C LYS A 660 -11.09 3.79 12.09
N SER A 661 -9.77 3.67 12.18
CA SER A 661 -8.92 3.49 11.00
C SER A 661 -9.18 2.17 10.32
N THR A 662 -9.59 1.14 11.08
CA THR A 662 -10.02 -0.14 10.50
C THR A 662 -11.16 0.04 9.49
N VAL A 663 -12.20 0.80 9.84
CA VAL A 663 -13.29 1.05 8.88
C VAL A 663 -12.77 1.84 7.65
N VAL A 664 -11.83 2.77 7.83
CA VAL A 664 -11.23 3.49 6.67
C VAL A 664 -10.41 2.53 5.79
N GLY A 665 -9.61 1.63 6.38
CA GLY A 665 -8.80 0.61 5.70
C GLY A 665 -9.68 -0.34 4.89
N LEU A 666 -10.72 -0.89 5.51
CA LEU A 666 -11.72 -1.74 4.88
C LEU A 666 -12.33 -1.11 3.63
N LEU A 667 -12.72 0.17 3.71
CA LEU A 667 -13.44 0.85 2.63
C LEU A 667 -12.50 1.35 1.52
N SER A 668 -11.33 1.86 1.87
CA SER A 668 -10.33 2.34 0.89
C SER A 668 -9.68 1.20 0.10
N SER A 669 -9.38 0.08 0.77
CA SER A 669 -8.87 -1.14 0.14
C SER A 669 -9.92 -1.71 -0.83
N GLY A 670 -11.19 -1.76 -0.44
CA GLY A 670 -12.29 -2.17 -1.32
C GLY A 670 -12.43 -1.27 -2.56
N LEU A 671 -12.31 0.05 -2.40
CA LEU A 671 -12.28 1.00 -3.53
C LEU A 671 -11.03 0.85 -4.41
N SER A 672 -10.01 0.11 -3.97
CA SER A 672 -8.75 -0.12 -4.67
C SER A 672 -8.60 -1.55 -5.20
N GLY A 673 -9.66 -2.35 -5.18
CA GLY A 673 -9.70 -3.70 -5.75
C GLY A 673 -9.43 -4.84 -4.76
N TYR A 674 -9.14 -4.54 -3.49
CA TYR A 674 -9.00 -5.56 -2.44
C TYR A 674 -10.40 -5.96 -1.94
N ALA A 675 -11.04 -6.87 -2.66
CA ALA A 675 -12.47 -7.16 -2.44
C ALA A 675 -12.76 -7.89 -1.12
N PHE A 676 -11.76 -8.62 -0.60
CA PHE A 676 -11.84 -9.39 0.64
C PHE A 676 -10.83 -8.87 1.65
N ASN A 677 -11.35 -8.23 2.69
CA ASN A 677 -10.54 -7.68 3.77
C ASN A 677 -11.23 -7.83 5.14
N HIS A 678 -10.44 -7.82 6.20
CA HIS A 678 -10.87 -7.89 7.60
C HIS A 678 -9.81 -7.30 8.54
N SER A 679 -10.17 -7.11 9.81
CA SER A 679 -9.23 -6.63 10.84
C SER A 679 -9.06 -7.67 11.95
N ASP A 680 -8.02 -7.52 12.76
CA ASP A 680 -7.91 -8.24 14.02
C ASP A 680 -9.00 -7.75 14.98
N ILE A 681 -9.90 -8.64 15.43
CA ILE A 681 -10.89 -8.28 16.45
C ILE A 681 -10.18 -7.80 17.71
N GLY A 682 -10.32 -6.51 18.00
CA GLY A 682 -9.73 -5.83 19.14
C GLY A 682 -8.40 -5.12 18.88
N GLY A 683 -7.89 -5.14 17.64
CA GLY A 683 -6.59 -4.60 17.25
C GLY A 683 -5.43 -5.46 17.73
N TYR A 684 -4.20 -5.10 17.36
CA TYR A 684 -3.00 -5.90 17.62
C TYR A 684 -1.99 -5.20 18.55
N CYS A 685 -1.64 -3.94 18.24
CA CYS A 685 -0.50 -3.27 18.83
C CYS A 685 -0.83 -2.69 20.21
N ALA A 686 -0.36 -3.36 21.26
CA ALA A 686 -0.39 -2.87 22.63
C ALA A 686 0.96 -2.29 23.05
N VAL A 687 0.91 -1.15 23.73
CA VAL A 687 2.09 -0.38 24.14
C VAL A 687 2.06 -0.16 25.66
N SER A 688 3.16 -0.53 26.32
CA SER A 688 3.35 -0.43 27.77
C SER A 688 4.62 0.35 28.06
N LEU A 689 4.59 1.66 27.86
CA LEU A 689 5.69 2.57 28.20
C LEU A 689 5.40 3.26 29.55
N PRO A 690 6.43 3.79 30.23
CA PRO A 690 6.21 4.67 31.37
C PRO A 690 5.28 5.83 30.96
N LEU A 691 4.17 6.02 31.69
CA LEU A 691 3.12 7.04 31.46
C LEU A 691 2.25 6.89 30.19
N ILE A 692 2.59 6.00 29.25
CA ILE A 692 1.81 5.76 28.03
C ILE A 692 1.45 4.27 27.95
N ARG A 693 0.16 3.98 28.16
CA ARG A 693 -0.37 2.61 28.15
C ARG A 693 -1.58 2.51 27.23
N TYR A 694 -1.45 1.67 26.22
CA TYR A 694 -2.53 1.27 25.34
C TYR A 694 -2.71 -0.23 25.48
N HIS A 695 -3.72 -0.61 26.24
CA HIS A 695 -4.14 -1.98 26.46
C HIS A 695 -5.58 -2.13 25.99
N ARG A 696 -5.88 -3.28 25.40
CA ARG A 696 -7.21 -3.59 24.91
C ARG A 696 -8.17 -3.70 26.09
N SER A 697 -9.04 -2.70 26.23
CA SER A 697 -10.14 -2.75 27.19
C SER A 697 -11.22 -3.73 26.73
N GLU A 698 -11.95 -4.31 27.67
CA GLU A 698 -13.12 -5.14 27.40
C GLU A 698 -14.10 -4.43 26.43
N GLU A 699 -14.51 -3.18 26.72
CA GLU A 699 -15.44 -2.43 25.86
C GLU A 699 -14.97 -2.33 24.41
N LEU A 700 -13.68 -2.00 24.20
CA LEU A 700 -13.10 -1.92 22.86
C LEU A 700 -13.19 -3.27 22.14
N LEU A 701 -12.86 -4.37 22.83
CA LEU A 701 -12.96 -5.71 22.27
C LEU A 701 -14.40 -6.06 21.84
N LEU A 702 -15.39 -5.76 22.70
CA LEU A 702 -16.81 -6.02 22.41
C LEU A 702 -17.28 -5.22 21.18
N ARG A 703 -16.96 -3.92 21.10
CA ARG A 703 -17.31 -3.10 19.92
C ARG A 703 -16.61 -3.56 18.64
N TRP A 704 -15.40 -4.11 18.76
CA TRP A 704 -14.67 -4.64 17.62
C TRP A 704 -15.26 -5.97 17.12
N MET A 705 -15.79 -6.81 18.02
CA MET A 705 -16.59 -7.99 17.67
C MET A 705 -17.88 -7.60 16.94
N GLU A 706 -18.60 -6.60 17.45
CA GLU A 706 -19.78 -6.05 16.79
C GLU A 706 -19.48 -5.58 15.36
N LEU A 707 -18.37 -4.88 15.16
CA LEU A 707 -17.92 -4.41 13.85
C LEU A 707 -17.58 -5.56 12.89
N ASN A 708 -16.73 -6.51 13.31
CA ASN A 708 -16.25 -7.58 12.42
C ASN A 708 -17.27 -8.68 12.16
N ALA A 709 -18.36 -8.74 12.93
CA ALA A 709 -19.49 -9.61 12.55
C ALA A 709 -20.09 -9.23 11.17
N PHE A 710 -19.79 -8.02 10.68
CA PHE A 710 -20.21 -7.48 9.39
C PHE A 710 -19.04 -7.21 8.43
N THR A 711 -17.93 -7.95 8.55
CA THR A 711 -16.80 -7.92 7.60
C THR A 711 -16.68 -9.27 6.88
N THR A 712 -15.69 -9.42 5.97
CA THR A 712 -15.51 -10.66 5.20
C THR A 712 -15.28 -11.87 6.09
N ILE A 713 -14.39 -11.73 7.10
CA ILE A 713 -13.94 -12.78 8.01
C ILE A 713 -14.03 -12.28 9.46
N PHE A 714 -14.56 -13.11 10.36
CA PHE A 714 -14.63 -12.86 11.79
C PHE A 714 -13.47 -13.55 12.52
N ARG A 715 -12.31 -12.88 12.61
CA ARG A 715 -11.07 -13.45 13.17
C ARG A 715 -10.57 -12.70 14.40
N THR A 716 -10.23 -13.44 15.45
CA THR A 716 -9.57 -12.88 16.65
C THR A 716 -8.05 -12.84 16.52
N HIS A 717 -7.40 -12.03 17.36
CA HIS A 717 -5.96 -12.09 17.57
C HIS A 717 -5.65 -11.67 19.01
N GLU A 718 -4.73 -12.36 19.68
CA GLU A 718 -4.33 -11.98 21.04
C GLU A 718 -3.53 -10.67 21.16
N GLY A 719 -2.96 -10.21 20.04
CA GLY A 719 -2.05 -9.07 19.96
C GLY A 719 -0.62 -9.39 20.36
N ASN A 720 0.25 -8.39 20.30
CA ASN A 720 1.68 -8.51 20.62
C ASN A 720 1.97 -8.70 22.12
N LYS A 721 1.01 -8.41 23.01
CA LYS A 721 1.11 -8.56 24.47
C LYS A 721 -0.17 -9.16 25.07
N PRO A 722 -0.41 -10.47 24.90
CA PRO A 722 -1.67 -11.11 25.30
C PRO A 722 -2.05 -10.89 26.77
N SER A 723 -1.06 -10.96 27.67
CA SER A 723 -1.29 -10.95 29.13
C SER A 723 -1.81 -9.64 29.71
N CYS A 724 -1.66 -8.51 29.02
CA CYS A 724 -2.19 -7.22 29.46
C CYS A 724 -3.44 -6.77 28.70
N ASN A 725 -3.91 -7.55 27.74
CA ASN A 725 -5.07 -7.23 26.90
C ASN A 725 -6.25 -8.11 27.27
N SER A 726 -7.46 -7.55 27.20
CA SER A 726 -8.67 -8.37 27.22
C SER A 726 -8.72 -9.26 25.97
N GLN A 727 -9.00 -10.54 26.17
CA GLN A 727 -9.21 -11.56 25.14
C GLN A 727 -10.67 -11.96 25.14
N PHE A 728 -11.13 -12.59 24.05
CA PHE A 728 -12.52 -13.05 23.98
C PHE A 728 -12.83 -14.08 25.08
N TYR A 729 -11.83 -14.85 25.49
CA TYR A 729 -11.92 -15.84 26.57
C TYR A 729 -11.51 -15.30 27.96
N SER A 730 -11.34 -13.98 28.15
CA SER A 730 -10.89 -13.44 29.45
C SER A 730 -11.90 -13.61 30.58
N ASN A 731 -13.20 -13.56 30.28
CA ASN A 731 -14.27 -13.75 31.25
C ASN A 731 -15.59 -14.14 30.55
N HIS A 732 -16.61 -14.49 31.34
CA HIS A 732 -17.93 -14.88 30.83
C HIS A 732 -18.57 -13.83 29.90
N LYS A 733 -18.38 -12.53 30.17
CA LYS A 733 -18.99 -11.46 29.38
C LYS A 733 -18.34 -11.34 28.01
N THR A 734 -17.01 -11.38 27.91
CA THR A 734 -16.32 -11.38 26.62
C THR A 734 -16.64 -12.63 25.82
N PHE A 735 -16.72 -13.79 26.50
CA PHE A 735 -16.94 -15.08 25.86
C PHE A 735 -18.36 -15.18 25.29
N SER A 736 -19.37 -14.86 26.10
CA SER A 736 -20.78 -14.87 25.67
C SER A 736 -21.05 -13.85 24.56
N HIS A 737 -20.40 -12.68 24.59
CA HIS A 737 -20.53 -11.69 23.54
C HIS A 737 -19.88 -12.16 22.23
N PHE A 738 -18.69 -12.77 22.30
CA PHE A 738 -18.06 -13.41 21.15
C PHE A 738 -18.95 -14.48 20.53
N ALA A 739 -19.50 -15.38 21.35
CA ALA A 739 -20.43 -16.41 20.91
C ALA A 739 -21.67 -15.83 20.21
N ARG A 740 -22.27 -14.77 20.78
CA ARG A 740 -23.40 -14.05 20.18
C ARG A 740 -23.04 -13.50 18.79
N PHE A 741 -21.90 -12.84 18.65
CA PHE A 741 -21.52 -12.21 17.38
C PHE A 741 -20.96 -13.19 16.34
N ALA A 742 -20.40 -14.32 16.74
CA ALA A 742 -20.12 -15.43 15.83
C ALA A 742 -21.41 -15.99 15.21
N LYS A 743 -22.51 -16.08 15.98
CA LYS A 743 -23.84 -16.45 15.46
C LYS A 743 -24.45 -15.35 14.57
N VAL A 744 -24.27 -14.07 14.91
CA VAL A 744 -24.67 -12.95 14.02
C VAL A 744 -23.92 -13.03 12.68
N TYR A 745 -22.61 -13.28 12.73
CA TYR A 745 -21.78 -13.45 11.54
C TYR A 745 -22.24 -14.64 10.67
N SER A 746 -22.54 -15.79 11.28
CA SER A 746 -23.04 -16.96 10.53
C SER A 746 -24.45 -16.75 9.96
N ALA A 747 -25.29 -15.96 10.63
CA ALA A 747 -26.68 -15.72 10.21
C ALA A 747 -26.82 -15.08 8.82
N TRP A 748 -25.81 -14.34 8.32
CA TRP A 748 -25.81 -13.78 6.96
C TRP A 748 -24.84 -14.48 5.99
N LYS A 749 -24.33 -15.68 6.34
CA LYS A 749 -23.46 -16.51 5.48
C LYS A 749 -24.00 -16.64 4.05
N PHE A 750 -25.30 -16.87 3.89
CA PHE A 750 -25.95 -17.02 2.58
C PHE A 750 -25.72 -15.81 1.66
N TYR A 751 -25.75 -14.60 2.22
CA TYR A 751 -25.51 -13.37 1.46
C TYR A 751 -24.02 -13.14 1.24
N ARG A 752 -23.19 -13.46 2.24
CA ARG A 752 -21.73 -13.43 2.13
C ARG A 752 -21.22 -14.26 0.95
N ILE A 753 -21.76 -15.47 0.76
CA ILE A 753 -21.44 -16.33 -0.40
C ILE A 753 -21.76 -15.61 -1.72
N GLN A 754 -22.91 -14.94 -1.81
CA GLN A 754 -23.27 -14.16 -3.00
C GLN A 754 -22.29 -13.01 -3.25
N LEU A 755 -21.89 -12.29 -2.20
CA LEU A 755 -20.92 -11.20 -2.31
C LEU A 755 -19.53 -11.68 -2.68
N ILE A 756 -19.10 -12.87 -2.23
CA ILE A 756 -17.83 -13.47 -2.61
C ILE A 756 -17.83 -13.84 -4.10
N LYS A 757 -18.93 -14.39 -4.61
CA LYS A 757 -19.12 -14.64 -6.04
C LYS A 757 -19.09 -13.35 -6.84
N GLU A 758 -19.79 -12.32 -6.37
CA GLU A 758 -19.80 -11.01 -7.02
C GLU A 758 -18.40 -10.37 -7.03
N ALA A 759 -17.64 -10.47 -5.96
CA ALA A 759 -16.27 -10.00 -5.88
C ALA A 759 -15.34 -10.74 -6.86
N ALA A 760 -15.42 -12.06 -6.96
CA ALA A 760 -14.62 -12.82 -7.93
C ALA A 760 -14.99 -12.49 -9.38
N GLN A 761 -16.28 -12.24 -9.66
CA GLN A 761 -16.79 -11.97 -11.00
C GLN A 761 -16.72 -10.51 -11.45
N LYS A 762 -16.78 -9.56 -10.53
CA LYS A 762 -16.88 -8.10 -10.82
C LYS A 762 -15.89 -7.24 -10.04
N GLY A 763 -15.16 -7.79 -9.07
CA GLY A 763 -14.22 -7.06 -8.23
C GLY A 763 -14.86 -6.11 -7.21
N LEU A 764 -16.17 -6.22 -6.98
CA LEU A 764 -16.86 -5.38 -5.99
C LEU A 764 -16.58 -5.89 -4.58
N PRO A 765 -16.18 -5.02 -3.62
CA PRO A 765 -15.84 -5.47 -2.28
C PRO A 765 -17.08 -5.90 -1.49
N VAL A 766 -16.89 -6.77 -0.50
CA VAL A 766 -17.95 -7.19 0.43
C VAL A 766 -18.45 -6.00 1.23
N CYS A 767 -17.54 -5.22 1.81
CA CYS A 767 -17.85 -3.99 2.53
C CYS A 767 -17.62 -2.78 1.62
N ARG A 768 -18.61 -1.90 1.53
CA ARG A 768 -18.68 -0.86 0.50
C ARG A 768 -18.84 0.51 1.12
N HIS A 769 -17.98 1.44 0.68
CA HIS A 769 -18.23 2.85 0.92
C HIS A 769 -19.50 3.25 0.17
N LEU A 770 -20.38 4.05 0.80
CA LEU A 770 -21.67 4.42 0.20
C LEU A 770 -21.52 5.10 -1.17
N PHE A 771 -20.39 5.76 -1.42
CA PHE A 771 -20.04 6.36 -2.72
C PHE A 771 -20.20 5.39 -3.89
N LEU A 772 -19.96 4.08 -3.70
CA LEU A 772 -20.11 3.10 -4.78
C LEU A 772 -21.55 3.04 -5.33
N HIS A 773 -22.55 3.24 -4.47
CA HIS A 773 -23.97 3.06 -4.81
C HIS A 773 -24.77 4.37 -4.82
N TYR A 774 -24.28 5.41 -4.14
CA TYR A 774 -24.92 6.71 -4.04
C TYR A 774 -23.95 7.85 -4.42
N PRO A 775 -23.34 7.82 -5.64
CA PRO A 775 -22.31 8.80 -6.04
C PRO A 775 -22.83 10.21 -6.25
N GLU A 776 -24.15 10.40 -6.40
CA GLU A 776 -24.78 11.72 -6.59
C GLU A 776 -25.20 12.37 -5.25
N ASP A 777 -25.07 11.64 -4.12
CA ASP A 777 -25.39 12.18 -2.79
C ASP A 777 -24.17 12.89 -2.18
N ASP A 778 -24.23 14.22 -2.13
CA ASP A 778 -23.13 15.05 -1.61
C ASP A 778 -22.74 14.76 -0.15
N ASN A 779 -23.67 14.28 0.68
CA ASN A 779 -23.40 13.93 2.07
C ASN A 779 -22.60 12.64 2.17
N VAL A 780 -22.87 11.66 1.29
CA VAL A 780 -22.17 10.37 1.27
C VAL A 780 -20.67 10.53 1.16
N HIS A 781 -20.24 11.52 0.40
CA HIS A 781 -18.82 11.82 0.21
C HIS A 781 -18.08 12.36 1.43
N LYS A 782 -18.79 12.77 2.49
CA LYS A 782 -18.20 13.26 3.75
C LYS A 782 -17.83 12.12 4.68
N PHE A 783 -18.38 10.92 4.47
CA PHE A 783 -18.13 9.78 5.33
C PHE A 783 -16.72 9.23 5.14
N THR A 784 -16.18 8.72 6.25
CA THR A 784 -14.90 8.03 6.30
C THR A 784 -15.05 6.68 6.98
N TYR A 785 -15.57 6.68 8.20
CA TYR A 785 -15.69 5.48 9.05
C TYR A 785 -17.06 5.38 9.74
N GLN A 786 -17.94 6.38 9.57
CA GLN A 786 -19.17 6.50 10.36
C GLN A 786 -20.19 5.42 10.00
N GLN A 787 -20.22 4.98 8.74
CA GLN A 787 -21.10 3.93 8.26
C GLN A 787 -20.60 3.32 6.96
N PHE A 788 -20.99 2.08 6.70
CA PHE A 788 -20.69 1.36 5.46
C PHE A 788 -21.80 0.38 5.12
N LEU A 789 -21.80 -0.11 3.88
CA LEU A 789 -22.71 -1.16 3.43
C LEU A 789 -22.00 -2.50 3.43
N VAL A 790 -22.70 -3.57 3.77
CA VAL A 790 -22.31 -4.94 3.37
C VAL A 790 -23.15 -5.28 2.14
N GLY A 791 -22.48 -5.38 0.99
CA GLY A 791 -23.14 -5.44 -0.31
C GLY A 791 -24.03 -4.22 -0.55
N THR A 792 -25.28 -4.46 -0.93
CA THR A 792 -26.33 -3.45 -1.14
C THR A 792 -27.46 -3.53 -0.12
N GLU A 793 -27.48 -4.56 0.74
CA GLU A 793 -28.67 -4.96 1.50
C GLU A 793 -28.58 -4.67 3.00
N ILE A 794 -27.37 -4.50 3.54
CA ILE A 794 -27.14 -4.26 4.97
C ILE A 794 -26.38 -2.95 5.14
N LEU A 795 -26.90 -2.02 5.95
CA LEU A 795 -26.23 -0.80 6.38
C LEU A 795 -25.74 -0.95 7.82
N VAL A 796 -24.47 -0.69 8.08
CA VAL A 796 -23.83 -0.81 9.39
C VAL A 796 -23.34 0.56 9.85
N VAL A 797 -23.72 0.95 11.06
CA VAL A 797 -23.32 2.21 11.71
C VAL A 797 -22.65 1.87 13.04
N PRO A 798 -21.34 1.59 13.04
CA PRO A 798 -20.64 1.06 14.20
C PRO A 798 -20.45 2.11 15.32
N VAL A 799 -20.41 1.64 16.57
CA VAL A 799 -20.01 2.48 17.71
C VAL A 799 -18.48 2.48 17.80
N LEU A 800 -17.87 3.61 17.45
CA LEU A 800 -16.41 3.75 17.35
C LEU A 800 -15.82 4.71 18.40
N ASP A 801 -16.59 5.05 19.43
CA ASP A 801 -16.17 5.95 20.50
C ASP A 801 -16.47 5.32 21.87
N LYS A 802 -15.49 5.44 22.77
CA LYS A 802 -15.58 4.88 24.13
C LYS A 802 -16.77 5.46 24.91
N GLY A 803 -17.49 4.59 25.61
CA GLY A 803 -18.60 4.93 26.49
C GLY A 803 -19.88 5.34 25.77
N LYS A 804 -19.96 5.20 24.45
CA LYS A 804 -21.15 5.56 23.66
C LYS A 804 -22.11 4.39 23.54
N ASN A 805 -23.39 4.71 23.58
CA ASN A 805 -24.52 3.80 23.46
C ASN A 805 -25.54 4.27 22.41
N ASN A 806 -25.15 5.22 21.55
CA ASN A 806 -25.94 5.69 20.42
C ASN A 806 -25.01 6.16 19.31
N VAL A 807 -25.54 6.17 18.09
CA VAL A 807 -24.85 6.65 16.89
C VAL A 807 -25.81 7.48 16.05
N LYS A 808 -25.24 8.25 15.13
CA LYS A 808 -26.00 9.02 14.14
C LYS A 808 -25.93 8.30 12.79
N ALA A 809 -27.02 7.68 12.39
CA ALA A 809 -27.14 6.97 11.11
C ALA A 809 -27.66 7.92 10.03
N TYR A 810 -27.03 7.92 8.85
CA TYR A 810 -27.51 8.64 7.68
C TYR A 810 -28.14 7.66 6.67
N PHE A 811 -29.32 8.01 6.17
CA PHE A 811 -30.00 7.23 5.13
C PHE A 811 -29.90 7.96 3.79
N PRO A 812 -29.18 7.41 2.79
CA PRO A 812 -28.80 8.13 1.57
C PRO A 812 -29.98 8.49 0.67
N VAL A 813 -29.80 9.56 -0.10
CA VAL A 813 -30.72 9.94 -1.19
C VAL A 813 -30.60 8.95 -2.33
N GLY A 814 -31.72 8.64 -2.99
CA GLY A 814 -31.77 7.73 -4.14
C GLY A 814 -32.07 6.29 -3.76
N GLU A 815 -32.17 5.96 -2.47
CA GLU A 815 -32.61 4.64 -2.00
C GLU A 815 -34.14 4.57 -1.90
N SER A 816 -34.78 3.77 -2.76
CA SER A 816 -36.24 3.64 -2.78
C SER A 816 -36.82 2.83 -1.62
N CYS A 817 -36.04 1.94 -1.01
CA CYS A 817 -36.51 1.04 0.04
C CYS A 817 -36.29 1.64 1.44
N PRO A 818 -37.28 1.56 2.35
CA PRO A 818 -37.06 1.87 3.76
C PRO A 818 -35.99 0.98 4.39
N TRP A 819 -35.23 1.54 5.33
CA TRP A 819 -34.29 0.77 6.14
C TRP A 819 -34.94 0.30 7.43
N GLN A 820 -34.85 -0.99 7.74
CA GLN A 820 -35.36 -1.60 8.95
C GLN A 820 -34.23 -1.89 9.93
N HIS A 821 -34.31 -1.35 11.13
CA HIS A 821 -33.37 -1.64 12.21
C HIS A 821 -33.55 -3.07 12.71
N ILE A 822 -32.50 -3.89 12.69
CA ILE A 822 -32.64 -5.34 12.89
C ILE A 822 -33.08 -5.72 14.31
N TRP A 823 -32.71 -4.94 15.32
CA TRP A 823 -33.00 -5.26 16.73
C TRP A 823 -34.41 -4.85 17.17
N THR A 824 -34.89 -3.71 16.68
CA THR A 824 -36.17 -3.13 17.12
C THR A 824 -37.28 -3.26 16.08
N GLY A 825 -36.94 -3.65 14.85
CA GLY A 825 -37.86 -3.67 13.72
C GLY A 825 -38.31 -2.29 13.22
N LYS A 826 -37.82 -1.19 13.82
CA LYS A 826 -38.21 0.18 13.45
C LYS A 826 -37.81 0.49 12.00
N LEU A 827 -38.75 1.05 11.25
CA LEU A 827 -38.55 1.49 9.87
C LEU A 827 -38.10 2.96 9.81
N TYR A 828 -37.17 3.22 8.90
CA TYR A 828 -36.62 4.54 8.58
C TYR A 828 -36.92 4.81 7.10
N THR A 829 -37.97 5.59 6.84
CA THR A 829 -38.56 5.79 5.49
C THR A 829 -38.08 7.06 4.78
N ASN A 830 -37.58 8.05 5.53
CA ASN A 830 -37.10 9.29 4.92
C ASN A 830 -35.74 9.04 4.22
N GLN A 831 -35.40 9.86 3.23
CA GLN A 831 -34.10 9.84 2.55
C GLN A 831 -33.35 11.14 2.81
N GLY A 832 -32.03 11.13 2.65
CA GLY A 832 -31.18 12.31 2.79
C GLY A 832 -31.13 12.88 4.20
N TYR A 833 -31.38 12.06 5.22
CA TYR A 833 -31.54 12.51 6.60
C TYR A 833 -30.73 11.67 7.58
N GLU A 834 -30.41 12.28 8.72
CA GLU A 834 -29.73 11.65 9.82
C GLU A 834 -30.72 11.34 10.96
N ALA A 835 -30.56 10.19 11.62
CA ALA A 835 -31.31 9.82 12.80
C ALA A 835 -30.39 9.35 13.92
N TRP A 836 -30.71 9.70 15.16
CA TRP A 836 -30.09 9.11 16.34
C TRP A 836 -30.68 7.72 16.59
N VAL A 837 -29.80 6.74 16.77
CA VAL A 837 -30.16 5.34 16.98
C VAL A 837 -29.45 4.83 18.22
N GLU A 838 -30.20 4.19 19.11
CA GLU A 838 -29.64 3.52 20.28
C GLU A 838 -28.82 2.30 19.84
N SER A 839 -27.61 2.22 20.37
CA SER A 839 -26.63 1.18 20.07
C SER A 839 -25.92 0.74 21.36
N PRO A 840 -26.62 0.17 22.36
CA PRO A 840 -25.96 -0.42 23.53
C PRO A 840 -25.05 -1.57 23.09
N ILE A 841 -24.12 -1.98 23.96
CA ILE A 841 -23.28 -3.16 23.71
C ILE A 841 -24.19 -4.37 23.48
N GLY A 842 -23.98 -5.11 22.39
CA GLY A 842 -24.78 -6.25 21.98
C GLY A 842 -25.81 -5.95 20.88
N GLN A 843 -26.05 -4.67 20.58
CA GLN A 843 -27.04 -4.21 19.60
C GLN A 843 -26.48 -3.02 18.78
N PRO A 844 -25.41 -3.20 17.98
CA PRO A 844 -24.88 -2.14 17.12
C PRO A 844 -25.94 -1.69 16.11
N ALA A 845 -25.96 -0.42 15.69
CA ALA A 845 -26.95 0.05 14.73
C ALA A 845 -26.72 -0.60 13.35
N VAL A 846 -27.59 -1.56 13.02
CA VAL A 846 -27.56 -2.33 11.78
C VAL A 846 -28.95 -2.33 11.18
N PHE A 847 -29.01 -2.12 9.87
CA PHE A 847 -30.25 -2.02 9.12
C PHE A 847 -30.23 -2.93 7.92
N VAL A 848 -31.40 -3.46 7.56
CA VAL A 848 -31.62 -4.18 6.31
C VAL A 848 -32.65 -3.43 5.47
N LYS A 849 -32.64 -3.63 4.15
CA LYS A 849 -33.72 -3.11 3.30
C LYS A 849 -35.03 -3.83 3.62
N ALA A 850 -36.08 -3.08 3.92
CA ALA A 850 -37.39 -3.63 4.24
C ALA A 850 -37.99 -4.33 3.01
N GLY A 851 -38.47 -5.56 3.20
CA GLY A 851 -39.06 -6.37 2.12
C GLY A 851 -38.05 -6.96 1.13
N SER A 852 -36.74 -6.84 1.38
CA SER A 852 -35.75 -7.54 0.56
C SER A 852 -35.56 -8.98 1.04
N LEU A 853 -35.42 -9.92 0.10
CA LEU A 853 -35.23 -11.35 0.42
C LEU A 853 -34.00 -11.58 1.31
N VAL A 854 -32.94 -10.80 1.10
CA VAL A 854 -31.73 -10.84 1.93
C VAL A 854 -32.03 -10.37 3.35
N GLY A 855 -32.72 -9.23 3.50
CA GLY A 855 -33.12 -8.72 4.81
C GLY A 855 -34.00 -9.71 5.58
N GLU A 856 -35.02 -10.26 4.93
CA GLU A 856 -35.94 -11.23 5.53
C GLU A 856 -35.24 -12.53 5.94
N THR A 857 -34.38 -13.06 5.07
CA THR A 857 -33.61 -14.29 5.36
C THR A 857 -32.64 -14.07 6.52
N PHE A 858 -31.95 -12.92 6.57
CA PHE A 858 -31.05 -12.59 7.67
C PHE A 858 -31.81 -12.49 9.00
N LEU A 859 -32.93 -11.76 9.04
CA LEU A 859 -33.76 -11.63 10.24
C LEU A 859 -34.33 -12.98 10.69
N LYS A 860 -34.71 -13.86 9.75
CA LYS A 860 -35.14 -15.23 10.06
C LYS A 860 -34.00 -16.03 10.71
N ASN A 861 -32.81 -16.04 10.10
CA ASN A 861 -31.67 -16.77 10.62
C ASN A 861 -31.25 -16.28 12.02
N LEU A 862 -31.35 -14.97 12.29
CA LEU A 862 -31.11 -14.43 13.63
C LEU A 862 -32.12 -14.98 14.67
N LYS A 863 -33.40 -15.13 14.30
CA LYS A 863 -34.41 -15.76 15.18
C LYS A 863 -34.12 -17.24 15.38
N ASP A 864 -33.80 -17.97 14.31
CA ASP A 864 -33.48 -19.39 14.35
C ASP A 864 -32.26 -19.68 15.25
N LEU A 865 -31.31 -18.73 15.34
CA LEU A 865 -30.13 -18.78 16.21
C LEU A 865 -30.39 -18.19 17.62
N ASN A 866 -31.63 -17.84 17.97
CA ASN A 866 -32.03 -17.23 19.25
C ASN A 866 -31.27 -15.92 19.57
N ILE A 867 -31.01 -15.09 18.55
CA ILE A 867 -30.35 -13.80 18.68
C ILE A 867 -31.34 -12.65 18.84
N LEU A 868 -32.48 -12.73 18.13
CA LEU A 868 -33.61 -11.80 18.15
C LEU A 868 -34.79 -12.31 18.97
#